data_AF-A0A409Y9D6-F1
#
_entry.id   AF-A0A409Y9D6-F1
#
_cell.length_a   1.000
_cell.length_b   1.000
_cell.length_c   1.000
_cell.angle_alpha   90.00
_cell.angle_beta   90.00
_cell.angle_gamma   90.00
#
_symmetry.space_group_name_H-M   'P 1'
#
loop_
_entity.id
_entity.type
_entity.pdbx_description
1 polymer ?
#
loop_
_entity_poly.entity_id
_entity_poly.type
_entity_poly.pdbx_seq_one_letter_code
_entity_poly.pdbx_strand_id
1 'polypeptide(L)'
;MKPHTLLPLVVASVVAKAPLSNVITNIQDGIAAWKANHRDISPSFFQQCPPSCFELGDDPVNWPTYASFDNLKSCTKSLSVSFPVYSSLDDSSLGIRIRACTKNSPSSFRTTAKPAASASSTASTNTEDHQEAAKIAVTGTASADAHDDIIAAAHSFTSTSSTIAFGSSRNVILGLYSGSNLKDGGVASSLLSRFIDYIEQGASLGDVMVVQLCGSKDRGSDFAFGIAVSTSGNITFVQSTVKQWSAGLCADTPSADAFRDWEDVTFKVPPLTTGLSDVTAGSLSRRSLLNVFQQRADCRTITVVSGDSCGSLASKCGVSATDFTTFNPQSNLCSTLAVGQRVCCSSGSLPDITPKPNSDGTCATYTTQSGDYCAAIAANFGLTTQNIEDFNKNTWNWNGCDKLQLAYTLCVSTGDPPMPAPITDAQCGPQVPGTTRPTGGAALADLNPCPLNACCNIWGFCGTTDDFCTEDKTNNPNYCISHCGRDFVKGSPPAQYIKVGYFEAFNFDRPCLNAYIDWVDWAGLGYTHVHYAFASINPSDFNVNVSAYSDQFEHFKALQGVKRILSFGGWSFSTDLSTYDVLRSALAEDNRIQFRDNVISFINTHGLDGVDFDWEYPGAPDIPGIPPGQQDDGINYLLFLLLVWAELPTEKSLSIAAPASYWYLRGFPAELMGAVVDYIVYMTYDLHGQWDYGSGWANPVIQFCF
;
A
#
# COMPACT_ATOMS: atom_id res chain seq x y z
N MET A 1 -14.32 -49.15 -2.79
CA MET A 1 -14.30 -48.04 -3.76
C MET A 1 -15.74 -47.83 -4.23
N LYS A 2 -16.38 -46.74 -3.79
CA LYS A 2 -17.72 -46.35 -4.26
C LYS A 2 -17.55 -45.37 -5.43
N PRO A 3 -18.37 -45.44 -6.48
CA PRO A 3 -18.31 -44.49 -7.58
C PRO A 3 -18.89 -43.16 -7.09
N HIS A 4 -18.11 -42.08 -7.18
CA HIS A 4 -18.60 -40.73 -6.97
C HIS A 4 -19.30 -40.27 -8.25
N THR A 5 -20.60 -40.01 -8.12
CA THR A 5 -21.45 -39.41 -9.14
C THR A 5 -21.06 -37.93 -9.30
N LEU A 6 -20.66 -37.54 -10.51
CA LEU A 6 -20.45 -36.14 -10.90
C LEU A 6 -21.80 -35.42 -10.94
N LEU A 7 -21.91 -34.31 -10.21
CA LEU A 7 -23.04 -33.37 -10.27
C LEU A 7 -22.43 -31.97 -10.26
N PRO A 8 -22.39 -31.24 -11.40
CA PRO A 8 -22.26 -29.79 -11.37
C PRO A 8 -23.66 -29.22 -11.09
N LEU A 9 -23.84 -28.66 -9.91
CA LEU A 9 -25.03 -27.88 -9.55
C LEU A 9 -24.76 -26.43 -9.91
N VAL A 10 -25.20 -26.00 -11.10
CA VAL A 10 -25.30 -24.59 -11.44
C VAL A 10 -26.62 -24.08 -10.83
N VAL A 11 -26.53 -23.20 -9.83
CA VAL A 11 -27.71 -22.61 -9.20
C VAL A 11 -28.02 -21.29 -9.90
N ALA A 12 -29.06 -21.29 -10.73
CA ALA A 12 -29.69 -20.06 -11.23
C ALA A 12 -30.99 -19.82 -10.45
N SER A 13 -31.15 -18.62 -9.88
CA SER A 13 -32.37 -18.18 -9.22
C SER A 13 -33.19 -17.29 -10.14
N VAL A 14 -34.48 -17.60 -10.31
CA VAL A 14 -35.43 -16.77 -11.06
C VAL A 14 -35.99 -15.68 -10.15
N VAL A 15 -35.81 -14.40 -10.52
CA VAL A 15 -36.35 -13.23 -9.80
C VAL A 15 -37.62 -12.74 -10.50
N ALA A 16 -38.68 -12.41 -9.75
CA ALA A 16 -39.92 -11.87 -10.30
C ALA A 16 -39.73 -10.42 -10.78
N LYS A 17 -40.18 -10.08 -12.00
CA LYS A 17 -40.04 -8.74 -12.61
C LYS A 17 -40.85 -7.68 -11.83
N ALA A 18 -40.18 -6.68 -11.29
CA ALA A 18 -40.79 -5.52 -10.62
C ALA A 18 -41.41 -4.51 -11.63
N PRO A 19 -42.28 -3.58 -11.20
CA PRO A 19 -42.83 -2.54 -12.08
C PRO A 19 -41.75 -1.65 -12.69
N LEU A 20 -41.84 -1.38 -14.00
CA LEU A 20 -40.84 -0.69 -14.81
C LEU A 20 -40.34 0.63 -14.19
N SER A 21 -41.23 1.44 -13.61
CA SER A 21 -40.89 2.73 -13.01
C SER A 21 -39.96 2.61 -11.80
N ASN A 22 -40.17 1.59 -10.96
CA ASN A 22 -39.35 1.37 -9.77
C ASN A 22 -37.98 0.80 -10.14
N VAL A 23 -37.92 -0.04 -11.18
CA VAL A 23 -36.66 -0.57 -11.73
C VAL A 23 -35.80 0.55 -12.29
N ILE A 24 -36.38 1.48 -13.07
CA ILE A 24 -35.63 2.59 -13.67
C ILE A 24 -35.04 3.53 -12.60
N THR A 25 -35.81 3.95 -11.60
CA THR A 25 -35.29 4.84 -10.54
C THR A 25 -34.17 4.16 -9.75
N ASN A 26 -34.37 2.89 -9.35
CA ASN A 26 -33.34 2.15 -8.63
C ASN A 26 -32.05 1.94 -9.47
N ILE A 27 -32.19 1.73 -10.79
CA ILE A 27 -31.04 1.61 -11.69
C ILE A 27 -30.32 2.95 -11.84
N GLN A 28 -31.02 4.07 -11.97
CA GLN A 28 -30.37 5.39 -12.09
C GLN A 28 -29.55 5.75 -10.86
N ASP A 29 -30.12 5.59 -9.66
CA ASP A 29 -29.42 5.80 -8.40
C ASP A 29 -28.26 4.80 -8.24
N GLY A 30 -28.49 3.54 -8.64
CA GLY A 30 -27.48 2.49 -8.64
C GLY A 30 -26.31 2.77 -9.59
N ILE A 31 -26.55 3.31 -10.78
CA ILE A 31 -25.50 3.69 -11.74
C ILE A 31 -24.67 4.83 -11.16
N ALA A 32 -25.30 5.85 -10.56
CA ALA A 32 -24.58 6.95 -9.92
C ALA A 32 -23.68 6.45 -8.78
N ALA A 33 -24.20 5.56 -7.93
CA ALA A 33 -23.43 4.93 -6.86
C ALA A 33 -22.29 4.05 -7.42
N TRP A 34 -22.54 3.25 -8.45
CA TRP A 34 -21.52 2.42 -9.09
C TRP A 34 -20.41 3.28 -9.67
N LYS A 35 -20.73 4.32 -10.46
CA LYS A 35 -19.72 5.23 -11.04
C LYS A 35 -18.90 5.97 -9.98
N ALA A 36 -19.50 6.31 -8.84
CA ALA A 36 -18.79 6.95 -7.73
C ALA A 36 -17.77 6.01 -7.07
N ASN A 37 -18.08 4.71 -7.00
CA ASN A 37 -17.29 3.71 -6.28
C ASN A 37 -16.38 2.87 -7.19
N HIS A 38 -16.61 2.87 -8.50
CA HIS A 38 -15.83 2.12 -9.46
C HIS A 38 -14.70 2.97 -10.05
N ARG A 39 -13.50 2.85 -9.45
CA ARG A 39 -12.27 3.49 -9.94
C ARG A 39 -11.32 2.49 -10.59
N ASP A 40 -10.53 2.98 -11.55
CA ASP A 40 -9.51 2.20 -12.23
C ASP A 40 -8.49 1.60 -11.25
N ILE A 41 -8.04 0.39 -11.56
CA ILE A 41 -6.83 -0.15 -10.93
C ILE A 41 -5.66 0.66 -11.49
N SER A 42 -4.95 1.35 -10.62
CA SER A 42 -3.71 2.02 -11.00
C SER A 42 -2.77 1.01 -11.67
N PRO A 43 -2.17 1.32 -12.84
CA PRO A 43 -1.17 0.46 -13.47
C PRO A 43 0.00 0.09 -12.55
N SER A 44 0.23 0.85 -11.46
CA SER A 44 1.21 0.55 -10.41
C SER A 44 0.97 -0.81 -9.75
N PHE A 45 -0.28 -1.29 -9.68
CA PHE A 45 -0.61 -2.59 -9.09
C PHE A 45 0.08 -3.77 -9.82
N PHE A 46 0.41 -3.59 -11.10
CA PHE A 46 1.09 -4.60 -11.93
C PHE A 46 2.60 -4.36 -12.04
N GLN A 47 3.13 -3.29 -11.44
CA GLN A 47 4.56 -3.00 -11.50
C GLN A 47 5.31 -3.88 -10.49
N GLN A 48 6.23 -4.72 -10.98
CA GLN A 48 7.10 -5.56 -10.16
C GLN A 48 8.01 -4.77 -9.19
N CYS A 49 8.14 -3.47 -9.42
CA CYS A 49 8.97 -2.55 -8.65
C CYS A 49 8.18 -1.28 -8.28
N PRO A 50 8.46 -0.66 -7.12
CA PRO A 50 7.93 0.65 -6.77
C PRO A 50 8.22 1.73 -7.83
N PRO A 51 7.40 2.79 -7.92
CA PRO A 51 7.67 3.96 -8.77
C PRO A 51 8.98 4.66 -8.40
N SER A 52 9.48 5.50 -9.32
CA SER A 52 10.79 6.13 -9.19
C SER A 52 10.82 7.18 -8.08
N CYS A 53 11.86 7.17 -7.24
CA CYS A 53 12.09 8.23 -6.26
C CYS A 53 12.31 9.61 -6.93
N PHE A 54 12.74 9.63 -8.20
CA PHE A 54 12.87 10.88 -8.95
C PHE A 54 11.52 11.55 -9.21
N GLU A 55 10.46 10.75 -9.40
CA GLU A 55 9.11 11.24 -9.65
C GLU A 55 8.40 11.61 -8.33
N LEU A 56 8.63 10.82 -7.28
CA LEU A 56 7.97 10.97 -5.99
C LEU A 56 8.67 11.96 -5.03
N GLY A 57 9.95 12.29 -5.31
CA GLY A 57 10.83 13.04 -4.42
C GLY A 57 11.50 12.16 -3.36
N ASP A 58 12.47 12.72 -2.62
CA ASP A 58 13.24 12.01 -1.60
C ASP A 58 12.53 11.91 -0.24
N ASP A 59 11.34 12.52 -0.07
CA ASP A 59 10.56 12.43 1.18
C ASP A 59 9.75 11.13 1.21
N PRO A 60 10.02 10.20 2.16
CA PRO A 60 9.31 8.95 2.26
C PRO A 60 7.81 9.09 2.45
N VAL A 61 7.31 10.22 2.96
CA VAL A 61 5.85 10.48 3.10
C VAL A 61 5.12 10.32 1.77
N ASN A 62 5.79 10.63 0.66
CA ASN A 62 5.21 10.58 -0.70
C ASN A 62 5.36 9.20 -1.36
N TRP A 63 6.07 8.25 -0.74
CA TRP A 63 6.31 6.94 -1.34
C TRP A 63 5.15 5.97 -1.08
N PRO A 64 4.83 5.07 -2.03
CA PRO A 64 3.86 4.00 -1.82
C PRO A 64 4.19 3.10 -0.64
N THR A 65 3.15 2.50 -0.06
CA THR A 65 3.25 1.65 1.12
C THR A 65 3.10 0.17 0.77
N TYR A 66 3.89 -0.66 1.43
CA TYR A 66 3.96 -2.11 1.25
C TYR A 66 3.74 -2.79 2.60
N ALA A 67 3.05 -3.94 2.57
CA ALA A 67 2.69 -4.67 3.78
C ALA A 67 3.88 -5.44 4.39
N SER A 68 4.85 -5.82 3.55
CA SER A 68 6.03 -6.57 3.95
C SER A 68 7.18 -6.35 2.96
N PHE A 69 8.40 -6.73 3.35
CA PHE A 69 9.54 -6.79 2.42
C PHE A 69 9.35 -7.88 1.36
N ASP A 70 8.50 -8.88 1.58
CA ASP A 70 8.21 -9.91 0.57
C ASP A 70 7.54 -9.31 -0.67
N ASN A 71 6.70 -8.28 -0.50
CA ASN A 71 6.11 -7.53 -1.61
C ASN A 71 7.17 -6.80 -2.47
N LEU A 72 8.37 -6.61 -1.95
CA LEU A 72 9.46 -5.89 -2.62
C LEU A 72 10.51 -6.86 -3.21
N LYS A 73 10.50 -8.15 -2.85
CA LYS A 73 11.50 -9.15 -3.30
C LYS A 73 11.50 -9.38 -4.81
N SER A 74 10.36 -9.20 -5.48
CA SER A 74 10.28 -9.32 -6.93
C SER A 74 10.98 -8.17 -7.67
N CYS A 75 11.30 -7.08 -6.98
CA CYS A 75 11.97 -5.94 -7.60
C CYS A 75 13.47 -6.17 -7.71
N THR A 76 13.98 -6.14 -8.93
CA THR A 76 15.41 -6.31 -9.23
C THR A 76 16.20 -5.00 -9.20
N LYS A 77 15.54 -3.85 -9.01
CA LYS A 77 16.16 -2.53 -8.92
C LYS A 77 16.51 -2.20 -7.46
N SER A 78 17.49 -1.31 -7.27
CA SER A 78 17.76 -0.74 -5.95
C SER A 78 16.57 0.09 -5.44
N LEU A 79 16.27 -0.08 -4.16
CA LEU A 79 15.17 0.59 -3.48
C LEU A 79 15.71 1.52 -2.39
N SER A 80 15.11 2.70 -2.28
CA SER A 80 15.12 3.46 -1.03
C SER A 80 13.91 3.03 -0.22
N VAL A 81 14.12 2.75 1.06
CA VAL A 81 13.13 2.16 1.96
C VAL A 81 13.05 2.96 3.24
N SER A 82 11.85 3.09 3.81
CA SER A 82 11.63 3.80 5.07
C SER A 82 10.51 3.15 5.90
N PHE A 83 10.73 3.10 7.22
CA PHE A 83 9.84 2.51 8.22
C PHE A 83 10.19 3.10 9.61
N PRO A 84 9.31 2.97 10.62
CA PRO A 84 9.61 3.41 11.99
C PRO A 84 10.70 2.54 12.64
N VAL A 85 11.78 3.16 13.11
CA VAL A 85 12.94 2.44 13.68
C VAL A 85 12.68 1.88 15.08
N TYR A 86 11.80 2.51 15.85
CA TYR A 86 11.53 2.12 17.24
C TYR A 86 10.47 1.02 17.38
N SER A 87 9.67 0.80 16.33
CA SER A 87 8.60 -0.19 16.27
C SER A 87 9.11 -1.51 15.68
N SER A 88 8.84 -2.65 16.31
CA SER A 88 9.38 -3.95 15.91
C SER A 88 8.86 -4.40 14.54
N LEU A 89 9.74 -4.70 13.58
CA LEU A 89 9.31 -5.22 12.27
C LEU A 89 8.93 -6.71 12.26
N ASP A 90 9.35 -7.48 13.26
CA ASP A 90 9.10 -8.94 13.34
C ASP A 90 7.72 -9.30 13.87
N ASP A 91 7.01 -8.33 14.45
CA ASP A 91 5.69 -8.57 15.00
C ASP A 91 4.64 -8.31 13.91
N SER A 92 4.24 -9.41 13.25
CA SER A 92 3.24 -9.40 12.19
C SER A 92 1.89 -8.83 12.66
N SER A 93 1.61 -8.75 13.96
CA SER A 93 0.40 -8.12 14.51
C SER A 93 0.43 -6.58 14.48
N LEU A 94 1.59 -5.96 14.22
CA LEU A 94 1.77 -4.50 14.33
C LEU A 94 1.39 -3.73 13.07
N GLY A 95 1.29 -4.38 11.92
CA GLY A 95 0.89 -3.74 10.65
C GLY A 95 1.75 -2.56 10.24
N ILE A 96 3.03 -2.60 10.58
CA ILE A 96 3.99 -1.57 10.22
C ILE A 96 4.20 -1.59 8.70
N ARG A 97 3.93 -0.45 8.06
CA ARG A 97 4.09 -0.28 6.62
C ARG A 97 5.51 0.11 6.26
N ILE A 98 6.00 -0.51 5.20
CA ILE A 98 7.27 -0.19 4.56
C ILE A 98 6.96 0.76 3.41
N ARG A 99 7.64 1.89 3.37
CA ARG A 99 7.54 2.84 2.26
C ARG A 99 8.75 2.67 1.35
N ALA A 100 8.51 2.54 0.05
CA ALA A 100 9.60 2.30 -0.89
C ALA A 100 9.39 2.99 -2.23
N CYS A 101 10.50 3.40 -2.83
CA CYS A 101 10.58 3.88 -4.21
C CYS A 101 11.84 3.30 -4.87
N THR A 102 11.85 3.19 -6.20
CA THR A 102 13.03 2.73 -6.94
C THR A 102 14.01 3.85 -7.19
N LYS A 103 15.29 3.56 -6.99
CA LYS A 103 16.39 4.36 -7.55
C LYS A 103 16.99 3.57 -8.71
N ASN A 104 17.24 4.24 -9.83
CA ASN A 104 17.97 3.61 -10.92
C ASN A 104 19.45 3.50 -10.51
N SER A 105 20.04 2.31 -10.59
CA SER A 105 21.48 2.16 -10.50
C SER A 105 22.12 3.04 -11.59
N PRO A 106 23.00 3.99 -11.24
CA PRO A 106 23.75 4.69 -12.26
C PRO A 106 24.78 3.71 -12.83
N SER A 107 24.60 3.28 -14.06
CA SER A 107 25.73 2.91 -14.89
C SER A 107 26.62 4.15 -15.01
N SER A 108 27.73 4.14 -14.25
CA SER A 108 28.82 5.12 -14.27
C SER A 108 28.44 6.60 -13.98
N PHE A 109 28.50 7.00 -12.70
CA PHE A 109 28.69 8.40 -12.33
C PHE A 109 30.00 8.55 -11.56
N ARG A 110 31.06 8.97 -12.28
CA ARG A 110 32.23 9.60 -11.63
C ARG A 110 31.79 10.97 -11.13
N THR A 111 31.49 11.09 -9.84
CA THR A 111 31.33 12.38 -9.19
C THR A 111 32.72 12.96 -8.91
N THR A 112 33.07 14.02 -9.64
CA THR A 112 34.18 14.90 -9.26
C THR A 112 33.76 15.64 -8.00
N ALA A 113 34.31 15.22 -6.85
CA ALA A 113 34.17 15.95 -5.60
C ALA A 113 34.72 17.38 -5.80
N LYS A 114 33.83 18.38 -5.75
CA LYS A 114 34.22 19.78 -5.67
C LYS A 114 34.40 20.13 -4.19
N PRO A 115 35.51 20.79 -3.77
CA PRO A 115 35.71 21.13 -2.37
C PRO A 115 34.58 22.03 -1.88
N ALA A 116 34.04 21.75 -0.69
CA ALA A 116 33.03 22.56 -0.06
C ALA A 116 33.53 24.00 0.14
N ALA A 117 32.75 24.97 -0.33
CA ALA A 117 32.96 26.38 -0.02
C ALA A 117 32.62 26.60 1.47
N SER A 118 33.50 27.26 2.20
CA SER A 118 33.28 27.58 3.62
C SER A 118 32.09 28.53 3.77
N ALA A 119 30.98 28.03 4.28
CA ALA A 119 29.91 28.88 4.80
C ALA A 119 30.35 29.42 6.17
N SER A 120 30.69 30.71 6.21
CA SER A 120 30.92 31.46 7.44
C SER A 120 29.57 31.80 8.08
N SER A 121 29.15 31.03 9.07
CA SER A 121 28.10 31.45 10.01
C SER A 121 28.72 31.90 11.33
N THR A 122 28.55 33.18 11.61
CA THR A 122 28.93 33.85 12.86
C THR A 122 28.08 33.35 14.03
N ALA A 123 28.63 32.44 14.82
CA ALA A 123 28.28 32.25 16.23
C ALA A 123 29.51 31.65 16.95
N SER A 124 30.11 32.41 17.88
CA SER A 124 31.25 31.97 18.67
C SER A 124 30.84 30.83 19.61
N THR A 125 31.01 29.60 19.16
CA THR A 125 31.03 28.41 20.02
C THR A 125 32.46 27.91 20.05
N ASN A 126 33.07 27.86 21.24
CA ASN A 126 34.37 27.23 21.44
C ASN A 126 34.21 25.77 20.98
N THR A 127 34.84 25.40 19.87
CA THR A 127 34.84 24.04 19.31
C THR A 127 36.29 23.62 19.11
N GLU A 128 36.58 22.35 19.38
CA GLU A 128 37.90 21.76 19.27
C GLU A 128 37.89 20.67 18.21
N ASP A 129 39.01 20.49 17.51
CA ASP A 129 39.18 19.38 16.58
C ASP A 129 39.34 18.08 17.38
N HIS A 130 38.54 17.08 17.06
CA HIS A 130 38.62 15.74 17.62
C HIS A 130 38.89 14.74 16.51
N GLN A 131 39.87 13.88 16.74
CA GLN A 131 40.23 12.80 15.85
C GLN A 131 39.90 11.46 16.52
N GLU A 132 39.23 10.58 15.78
CA GLU A 132 38.89 9.22 16.19
C GLU A 132 38.84 8.31 14.96
N ALA A 133 39.15 7.02 15.13
CA ALA A 133 39.01 6.03 14.08
C ALA A 133 37.58 5.49 14.04
N ALA A 134 36.93 5.58 12.88
CA ALA A 134 35.74 4.79 12.60
C ALA A 134 36.12 3.30 12.60
N LYS A 135 35.26 2.47 13.21
CA LYS A 135 35.50 1.04 13.36
C LYS A 135 34.68 0.25 12.36
N ILE A 136 35.23 -0.86 11.87
CA ILE A 136 34.52 -1.82 11.02
C ILE A 136 34.53 -3.21 11.63
N ALA A 137 33.40 -3.90 11.54
CA ALA A 137 33.27 -5.33 11.83
C ALA A 137 32.67 -6.04 10.62
N VAL A 138 33.18 -7.23 10.33
CA VAL A 138 32.70 -8.10 9.25
C VAL A 138 32.56 -9.50 9.82
N THR A 139 31.37 -10.07 9.77
CA THR A 139 31.05 -11.37 10.39
C THR A 139 30.26 -12.25 9.43
N GLY A 140 30.50 -13.57 9.48
CA GLY A 140 29.89 -14.53 8.55
C GLY A 140 30.51 -14.51 7.15
N THR A 141 29.83 -15.12 6.19
CA THR A 141 30.26 -15.25 4.79
C THR A 141 29.16 -14.79 3.85
N ALA A 142 29.48 -13.92 2.90
CA ALA A 142 28.54 -13.45 1.88
C ALA A 142 28.72 -14.17 0.53
N SER A 143 27.72 -14.06 -0.35
CA SER A 143 27.81 -14.44 -1.76
C SER A 143 28.79 -13.55 -2.52
N ALA A 144 29.41 -14.08 -3.57
CA ALA A 144 30.27 -13.31 -4.48
C ALA A 144 29.52 -12.18 -5.21
N ASP A 145 28.20 -12.32 -5.40
CA ASP A 145 27.38 -11.32 -6.10
C ASP A 145 26.96 -10.14 -5.19
N ALA A 146 27.33 -10.18 -3.90
CA ALA A 146 26.90 -9.18 -2.92
C ALA A 146 27.58 -7.82 -3.07
N HIS A 147 28.74 -7.72 -3.72
CA HIS A 147 29.45 -6.45 -3.94
C HIS A 147 28.57 -5.43 -4.67
N ASP A 148 28.03 -5.81 -5.82
CA ASP A 148 27.20 -4.93 -6.65
C ASP A 148 25.91 -4.52 -5.92
N ASP A 149 25.32 -5.43 -5.15
CA ASP A 149 24.11 -5.15 -4.38
C ASP A 149 24.35 -4.20 -3.20
N ILE A 150 25.47 -4.35 -2.49
CA ILE A 150 25.86 -3.42 -1.42
C ILE A 150 26.11 -2.03 -2.00
N ILE A 151 26.81 -1.93 -3.13
CA ILE A 151 27.08 -0.67 -3.82
C ILE A 151 25.75 -0.02 -4.27
N ALA A 152 24.87 -0.79 -4.91
CA ALA A 152 23.57 -0.30 -5.37
C ALA A 152 22.68 0.18 -4.21
N ALA A 153 22.65 -0.57 -3.10
CA ALA A 153 21.92 -0.16 -1.89
C ALA A 153 22.55 1.08 -1.23
N ALA A 154 23.89 1.20 -1.19
CA ALA A 154 24.60 2.34 -0.63
C ALA A 154 24.41 3.63 -1.44
N HIS A 155 24.37 3.53 -2.77
CA HIS A 155 24.05 4.66 -3.64
C HIS A 155 22.63 5.19 -3.44
N SER A 156 21.74 4.43 -2.79
CA SER A 156 20.42 4.94 -2.46
C SER A 156 20.47 6.13 -1.48
N PHE A 157 21.58 6.32 -0.75
CA PHE A 157 21.78 7.37 0.25
C PHE A 157 22.49 8.63 -0.28
N THR A 158 23.07 8.61 -1.48
CA THR A 158 23.94 9.72 -1.95
C THR A 158 23.20 11.03 -2.24
N SER A 159 21.86 11.02 -2.23
CA SER A 159 21.01 12.22 -2.33
C SER A 159 20.27 12.58 -1.05
N THR A 160 20.35 11.76 0.01
CA THR A 160 19.46 11.90 1.16
C THR A 160 20.04 12.83 2.22
N SER A 161 19.27 13.85 2.61
CA SER A 161 19.55 14.69 3.77
C SER A 161 19.03 14.07 5.08
N SER A 162 18.61 12.80 5.10
CA SER A 162 17.99 12.18 6.27
C SER A 162 19.02 11.71 7.30
N THR A 163 18.66 11.82 8.58
CA THR A 163 19.45 11.29 9.72
C THR A 163 19.44 9.76 9.76
N ILE A 164 18.36 9.15 9.28
CA ILE A 164 18.17 7.72 9.15
C ILE A 164 17.79 7.43 7.70
N ALA A 165 18.41 6.41 7.10
CA ALA A 165 18.05 5.95 5.76
C ALA A 165 18.21 4.43 5.65
N PHE A 166 17.33 3.79 4.86
CA PHE A 166 17.46 2.38 4.51
C PHE A 166 17.42 2.19 3.00
N GLY A 167 18.21 1.24 2.54
CA GLY A 167 18.37 0.91 1.13
C GLY A 167 18.39 -0.60 0.95
N SER A 168 17.90 -1.08 -0.18
CA SER A 168 17.99 -2.51 -0.50
C SER A 168 18.26 -2.73 -1.98
N SER A 169 18.91 -3.85 -2.27
CA SER A 169 19.11 -4.36 -3.63
C SER A 169 19.07 -5.89 -3.56
N ARG A 170 18.12 -6.52 -4.25
CA ARG A 170 17.85 -7.96 -4.15
C ARG A 170 17.72 -8.38 -2.68
N ASN A 171 18.62 -9.24 -2.18
CA ASN A 171 18.60 -9.70 -0.78
C ASN A 171 19.44 -8.82 0.16
N VAL A 172 20.23 -7.86 -0.34
CA VAL A 172 21.02 -6.99 0.51
C VAL A 172 20.15 -5.88 1.07
N ILE A 173 20.27 -5.66 2.38
CA ILE A 173 19.65 -4.55 3.10
C ILE A 173 20.74 -3.75 3.79
N LEU A 174 20.66 -2.43 3.68
CA LEU A 174 21.58 -1.48 4.28
C LEU A 174 20.82 -0.43 5.10
N GLY A 175 21.33 -0.12 6.29
CA GLY A 175 20.85 0.96 7.14
C GLY A 175 21.96 1.97 7.44
N LEU A 176 21.64 3.26 7.33
CA LEU A 176 22.54 4.37 7.59
C LEU A 176 21.99 5.22 8.74
N TYR A 177 22.85 5.56 9.69
CA TYR A 177 22.60 6.59 10.69
C TYR A 177 23.65 7.70 10.59
N SER A 178 23.19 8.95 10.57
CA SER A 178 24.04 10.14 10.52
C SER A 178 23.54 11.18 11.51
N GLY A 179 24.20 11.26 12.67
CA GLY A 179 23.98 12.29 13.67
C GLY A 179 24.05 13.71 13.10
N SER A 180 23.24 14.61 13.63
CA SER A 180 23.04 15.98 13.14
C SER A 180 24.37 16.75 12.95
N ASN A 181 25.29 16.66 13.92
CA ASN A 181 26.55 17.39 13.90
C ASN A 181 27.60 16.78 12.95
N LEU A 182 27.52 15.47 12.65
CA LEU A 182 28.40 14.83 11.65
C LEU A 182 27.89 15.03 10.23
N LYS A 183 26.58 15.11 10.07
CA LYS A 183 25.91 15.40 8.80
C LYS A 183 26.29 16.78 8.28
N ASP A 184 26.13 17.80 9.12
CA ASP A 184 26.39 19.19 8.75
C ASP A 184 27.89 19.48 8.55
N GLY A 185 28.76 18.69 9.19
CA GLY A 185 30.21 18.73 9.02
C GLY A 185 30.73 17.99 7.77
N GLY A 186 29.88 17.30 7.01
CA GLY A 186 30.28 16.52 5.81
C GLY A 186 31.05 15.22 6.11
N VAL A 187 31.12 14.81 7.37
CA VAL A 187 31.86 13.60 7.80
C VAL A 187 31.11 12.35 7.35
N ALA A 188 29.79 12.33 7.53
CA ALA A 188 28.94 11.19 7.18
C ALA A 188 28.98 10.85 5.68
N SER A 189 28.91 11.87 4.82
CA SER A 189 28.99 11.68 3.36
C SER A 189 30.39 11.22 2.93
N SER A 190 31.44 11.71 3.58
CA SER A 190 32.80 11.24 3.33
C SER A 190 32.98 9.78 3.72
N LEU A 191 32.52 9.36 4.90
CA LEU A 191 32.59 7.97 5.36
C LEU A 191 31.77 7.02 4.48
N LEU A 192 30.57 7.42 4.06
CA LEU A 192 29.77 6.64 3.11
C LEU A 192 30.50 6.46 1.77
N SER A 193 31.11 7.51 1.24
CA SER A 193 31.86 7.43 -0.01
C SER A 193 33.06 6.49 0.11
N ARG A 194 33.83 6.59 1.20
CA ARG A 194 34.94 5.67 1.48
C ARG A 194 34.48 4.22 1.67
N PHE A 195 33.29 4.01 2.23
CA PHE A 195 32.71 2.68 2.36
C PHE A 195 32.40 2.08 1.00
N ILE A 196 31.78 2.85 0.10
CA ILE A 196 31.52 2.42 -1.29
C ILE A 196 32.84 2.08 -1.98
N ASP A 197 33.84 2.97 -1.91
CA ASP A 197 35.17 2.75 -2.50
C ASP A 197 35.86 1.49 -1.95
N TYR A 198 35.68 1.20 -0.65
CA TYR A 198 36.22 0.00 0.01
C TYR A 198 35.60 -1.28 -0.56
N ILE A 199 34.28 -1.29 -0.78
CA ILE A 199 33.58 -2.43 -1.41
C ILE A 199 34.00 -2.59 -2.87
N GLU A 200 34.05 -1.50 -3.65
CA GLU A 200 34.48 -1.51 -5.06
C GLU A 200 35.89 -2.07 -5.26
N GLN A 201 36.79 -1.86 -4.29
CA GLN A 201 38.16 -2.38 -4.32
C GLN A 201 38.29 -3.87 -3.95
N GLY A 202 37.17 -4.59 -3.82
CA GLY A 202 37.16 -6.03 -3.57
C GLY A 202 37.34 -6.40 -2.10
N ALA A 203 36.78 -5.61 -1.18
CA ALA A 203 36.77 -5.94 0.24
C ALA A 203 36.20 -7.34 0.52
N SER A 204 36.71 -7.98 1.57
CA SER A 204 36.12 -9.22 2.10
C SER A 204 34.75 -8.91 2.68
N LEU A 205 33.71 -9.57 2.15
CA LEU A 205 32.34 -9.42 2.60
C LEU A 205 31.96 -10.49 3.62
N GLY A 206 31.12 -10.10 4.58
CA GLY A 206 30.50 -10.99 5.54
C GLY A 206 28.98 -10.92 5.41
N ASP A 207 28.29 -11.87 6.03
CA ASP A 207 26.82 -11.82 6.08
C ASP A 207 26.32 -10.53 6.76
N VAL A 208 27.05 -10.11 7.78
CA VAL A 208 26.81 -8.89 8.54
C VAL A 208 28.07 -8.02 8.51
N MET A 209 27.90 -6.75 8.14
CA MET A 209 28.96 -5.73 8.21
C MET A 209 28.46 -4.50 8.95
N VAL A 210 29.30 -3.96 9.83
CA VAL A 210 28.98 -2.76 10.61
C VAL A 210 30.15 -1.81 10.57
N VAL A 211 29.94 -0.61 10.06
CA VAL A 211 30.83 0.54 10.24
C VAL A 211 30.21 1.44 11.29
N GLN A 212 30.98 1.90 12.26
CA GLN A 212 30.46 2.86 13.24
C GLN A 212 31.50 3.83 13.78
N LEU A 213 31.00 5.00 14.13
CA LEU A 213 31.62 5.99 15.00
C LEU A 213 30.61 6.27 16.11
N CYS A 214 30.94 5.90 17.35
CA CYS A 214 30.02 5.97 18.47
C CYS A 214 30.80 6.16 19.78
N GLY A 215 30.23 6.88 20.75
CA GLY A 215 30.81 6.99 22.10
C GLY A 215 31.94 8.02 22.28
N SER A 216 32.12 9.00 21.39
CA SER A 216 33.17 10.02 21.51
C SER A 216 33.02 10.88 22.78
N LYS A 217 33.73 10.54 23.86
CA LYS A 217 33.78 11.29 25.14
C LYS A 217 32.39 11.62 25.76
N ASP A 218 31.53 10.62 25.97
CA ASP A 218 30.16 10.80 26.52
C ASP A 218 29.23 11.71 25.68
N ARG A 219 29.46 11.76 24.36
CA ARG A 219 28.60 12.51 23.43
C ARG A 219 27.51 11.62 22.86
N GLY A 220 26.31 12.17 22.81
CA GLY A 220 25.11 11.52 22.35
C GLY A 220 25.01 11.29 20.84
N SER A 221 23.83 10.90 20.39
CA SER A 221 23.52 10.45 19.03
C SER A 221 23.85 11.48 17.93
N ASP A 222 23.91 12.77 18.26
CA ASP A 222 24.30 13.84 17.31
C ASP A 222 25.71 13.66 16.73
N PHE A 223 26.59 12.94 17.44
CA PHE A 223 27.96 12.63 17.04
C PHE A 223 28.17 11.15 16.70
N ALA A 224 27.09 10.40 16.50
CA ALA A 224 27.15 9.02 16.07
C ALA A 224 26.99 8.90 14.54
N PHE A 225 27.72 7.97 13.94
CA PHE A 225 27.58 7.57 12.55
C PHE A 225 27.62 6.05 12.46
N GLY A 226 26.85 5.46 11.56
CA GLY A 226 26.99 4.05 11.28
C GLY A 226 26.36 3.57 9.98
N ILE A 227 26.94 2.51 9.44
CA ILE A 227 26.46 1.76 8.26
C ILE A 227 26.31 0.30 8.71
N ALA A 228 25.10 -0.25 8.62
CA ALA A 228 24.82 -1.65 8.88
C ALA A 228 24.40 -2.33 7.58
N VAL A 229 25.01 -3.47 7.27
CA VAL A 229 24.72 -4.27 6.08
C VAL A 229 24.32 -5.68 6.53
N SER A 230 23.25 -6.21 5.94
CA SER A 230 22.95 -7.64 5.94
C SER A 230 22.85 -8.14 4.50
N THR A 231 23.64 -9.14 4.15
CA THR A 231 23.58 -9.76 2.80
C THR A 231 22.55 -10.87 2.68
N SER A 232 22.09 -11.42 3.81
CA SER A 232 21.00 -12.39 3.88
C SER A 232 19.61 -11.77 3.94
N GLY A 233 19.51 -10.44 4.01
CA GLY A 233 18.23 -9.71 4.08
C GLY A 233 17.64 -9.64 5.49
N ASN A 234 18.48 -9.77 6.52
CA ASN A 234 18.05 -9.65 7.92
C ASN A 234 17.78 -8.17 8.27
N ILE A 235 16.56 -7.72 7.98
CA ILE A 235 16.09 -6.36 8.26
C ILE A 235 16.11 -6.03 9.75
N THR A 236 15.77 -6.99 10.62
CA THR A 236 15.67 -6.79 12.07
C THR A 236 17.03 -6.47 12.67
N PHE A 237 18.09 -7.14 12.20
CA PHE A 237 19.46 -6.78 12.55
C PHE A 237 19.79 -5.34 12.14
N VAL A 238 19.50 -4.97 10.89
CA VAL A 238 19.79 -3.63 10.36
C VAL A 238 19.00 -2.55 11.14
N GLN A 239 17.71 -2.76 11.37
CA GLN A 239 16.85 -1.86 12.14
C GLN A 239 17.33 -1.71 13.58
N SER A 240 17.60 -2.82 14.28
CA SER A 240 18.06 -2.79 15.67
C SER A 240 19.43 -2.12 15.84
N THR A 241 20.30 -2.24 14.83
CA THR A 241 21.59 -1.55 14.79
C THR A 241 21.41 -0.04 14.63
N VAL A 242 20.57 0.39 13.68
CA VAL A 242 20.25 1.82 13.50
C VAL A 242 19.54 2.40 14.74
N LYS A 243 18.67 1.62 15.38
CA LYS A 243 18.01 1.98 16.64
C LYS A 243 19.03 2.29 17.74
N GLN A 244 20.06 1.45 17.90
CA GLN A 244 21.14 1.68 18.88
C GLN A 244 21.86 3.01 18.64
N TRP A 245 22.29 3.29 17.41
CA TRP A 245 22.95 4.57 17.08
C TRP A 245 22.04 5.78 17.31
N SER A 246 20.76 5.66 16.97
CA SER A 246 19.78 6.72 17.24
C SER A 246 19.56 6.95 18.74
N ALA A 247 19.79 5.93 19.56
CA ALA A 247 19.80 6.02 21.01
C ALA A 247 21.15 6.52 21.59
N GLY A 248 22.15 6.78 20.75
CA GLY A 248 23.51 7.19 21.18
C GLY A 248 24.36 6.02 21.70
N LEU A 249 23.95 4.78 21.44
CA LEU A 249 24.68 3.57 21.81
C LEU A 249 25.57 3.10 20.65
N CYS A 250 26.67 2.43 20.97
CA CYS A 250 27.43 1.66 19.99
C CYS A 250 26.68 0.37 19.65
N ALA A 251 26.75 -0.02 18.39
CA ALA A 251 26.19 -1.27 17.92
C ALA A 251 27.02 -2.47 18.38
N ASP A 252 26.33 -3.47 18.92
CA ASP A 252 26.90 -4.80 19.13
C ASP A 252 26.93 -5.61 17.82
N THR A 253 27.90 -6.50 17.70
CA THR A 253 27.90 -7.54 16.65
C THR A 253 27.84 -8.92 17.32
N PRO A 254 27.45 -9.98 16.58
CA PRO A 254 27.39 -11.34 17.13
C PRO A 254 28.71 -11.84 17.76
N SER A 255 29.83 -11.15 17.49
CA SER A 255 31.12 -11.38 18.12
C SER A 255 31.75 -10.04 18.55
N ALA A 256 31.69 -9.73 19.84
CA ALA A 256 32.13 -8.45 20.41
C ALA A 256 33.59 -8.05 20.07
N ASP A 257 34.47 -9.02 19.79
CA ASP A 257 35.87 -8.79 19.41
C ASP A 257 36.08 -8.50 17.90
N ALA A 258 35.00 -8.36 17.11
CA ALA A 258 35.11 -8.21 15.65
C ALA A 258 35.43 -6.80 15.13
N PHE A 259 35.36 -5.77 15.98
CA PHE A 259 35.63 -4.41 15.57
C PHE A 259 37.13 -4.11 15.49
N ARG A 260 37.56 -3.63 14.32
CA ARG A 260 38.90 -3.11 14.08
C ARG A 260 38.82 -1.65 13.63
N ASP A 261 39.86 -0.88 13.92
CA ASP A 261 39.99 0.47 13.36
C ASP A 261 40.05 0.41 11.83
N TRP A 262 39.35 1.31 11.16
CA TRP A 262 39.20 1.32 9.71
C TRP A 262 39.67 2.63 9.07
N GLU A 263 39.08 3.76 9.46
CA GLU A 263 39.33 5.06 8.84
C GLU A 263 39.41 6.15 9.91
N ASP A 264 40.48 6.95 9.90
CA ASP A 264 40.60 8.11 10.76
C ASP A 264 39.71 9.26 10.26
N VAL A 265 38.94 9.83 11.18
CA VAL A 265 38.09 11.00 10.91
C VAL A 265 38.37 12.12 11.90
N THR A 266 38.34 13.35 11.38
CA THR A 266 38.49 14.57 12.18
C THR A 266 37.22 15.39 12.07
N PHE A 267 36.64 15.76 13.20
CA PHE A 267 35.43 16.57 13.28
C PHE A 267 35.43 17.48 14.50
N LYS A 268 34.61 18.53 14.46
CA LYS A 268 34.56 19.55 15.50
C LYS A 268 33.60 19.16 16.61
N VAL A 269 34.05 19.31 17.85
CA VAL A 269 33.24 19.02 19.04
C VAL A 269 33.36 20.12 20.10
N PRO A 270 32.30 20.46 20.86
CA PRO A 270 32.41 21.39 21.99
C PRO A 270 33.34 20.86 23.10
N PRO A 271 34.18 21.66 23.77
CA PRO A 271 35.05 21.19 24.87
C PRO A 271 34.22 20.63 26.04
N LEU A 272 34.71 19.57 26.68
CA LEU A 272 34.09 19.00 27.87
C LEU A 272 34.56 19.74 29.12
N THR A 273 33.61 20.19 29.94
CA THR A 273 33.92 20.67 31.29
C THR A 273 34.19 19.47 32.20
N THR A 274 35.42 18.95 32.14
CA THR A 274 35.88 17.92 33.07
C THR A 274 36.41 18.61 34.34
N GLY A 275 35.73 18.38 35.47
CA GLY A 275 36.27 18.67 36.79
C GLY A 275 35.48 19.68 37.61
N LEU A 276 34.80 19.17 38.65
CA LEU A 276 34.69 19.85 39.93
C LEU A 276 36.11 20.19 40.38
N SER A 277 36.53 21.43 40.23
CA SER A 277 37.73 21.94 40.88
C SER A 277 37.38 23.30 41.45
N ASP A 278 37.52 23.39 42.78
CA ASP A 278 37.33 24.56 43.61
C ASP A 278 37.82 25.84 42.91
N VAL A 279 36.88 26.62 42.40
CA VAL A 279 37.16 28.02 42.12
C VAL A 279 37.01 28.75 43.43
N THR A 280 38.13 28.88 44.15
CA THR A 280 38.29 29.76 45.30
C THR A 280 37.66 31.12 44.99
N ALA A 281 36.76 31.53 45.89
CA ALA A 281 35.97 32.75 45.82
C ALA A 281 36.85 33.99 45.59
N GLY A 282 36.86 34.47 44.35
CA GLY A 282 37.29 35.82 44.00
C GLY A 282 36.19 36.80 44.36
N SER A 283 36.44 37.59 45.41
CA SER A 283 35.64 38.71 45.89
C SER A 283 34.99 39.53 44.77
N LEU A 284 33.67 39.42 44.62
CA LEU A 284 32.84 40.44 43.99
C LEU A 284 31.70 40.88 44.90
N SER A 285 31.52 42.18 44.90
CA SER A 285 30.91 43.02 45.92
C SER A 285 29.44 42.71 46.18
N ARG A 286 29.07 42.60 47.46
CA ARG A 286 27.69 42.67 47.94
C ARG A 286 27.13 44.06 47.63
N ARG A 287 26.19 44.13 46.69
CA ARG A 287 25.03 45.02 46.81
C ARG A 287 23.77 44.26 46.44
N SER A 288 23.08 43.80 47.48
CA SER A 288 21.69 43.39 47.41
C SER A 288 20.83 44.63 47.69
N LEU A 289 19.84 44.89 46.84
CA LEU A 289 18.41 44.81 47.19
C LEU A 289 17.56 45.67 46.24
N LEU A 290 16.39 45.13 45.92
CA LEU A 290 15.20 45.72 45.28
C LEU A 290 15.10 45.62 43.75
N ASN A 291 14.57 44.48 43.30
CA ASN A 291 13.56 44.44 42.24
C ASN A 291 12.63 43.23 42.51
N VAL A 292 11.65 43.46 43.37
CA VAL A 292 10.37 42.74 43.34
C VAL A 292 9.56 43.42 42.23
N PHE A 293 8.90 42.61 41.38
CA PHE A 293 8.08 42.96 40.19
C PHE A 293 8.75 42.91 38.80
N GLN A 294 9.05 41.69 38.32
CA GLN A 294 8.50 41.12 37.07
C GLN A 294 9.08 39.72 36.84
N GLN A 295 8.31 38.70 37.20
CA GLN A 295 8.59 37.32 36.84
C GLN A 295 7.88 37.02 35.52
N ARG A 296 8.47 37.33 34.35
CA ARG A 296 7.98 36.88 33.00
C ARG A 296 9.05 37.02 31.90
N ALA A 297 10.19 36.37 32.03
CA ALA A 297 11.03 36.14 30.86
C ALA A 297 11.19 34.63 30.69
N ASP A 298 10.89 34.17 29.48
CA ASP A 298 11.19 32.80 29.09
C ASP A 298 12.71 32.60 29.09
N CYS A 299 13.15 31.45 29.58
CA CYS A 299 14.56 31.11 29.51
C CYS A 299 14.97 30.83 28.06
N ARG A 300 16.23 31.09 27.71
CA ARG A 300 16.85 30.49 26.52
C ARG A 300 16.86 28.98 26.75
N THR A 301 16.37 28.21 25.80
CA THR A 301 16.27 26.75 25.92
C THR A 301 17.27 26.02 25.05
N ILE A 302 17.57 24.78 25.43
CA ILE A 302 18.19 23.76 24.58
C ILE A 302 17.33 22.49 24.64
N THR A 303 17.31 21.74 23.55
CA THR A 303 16.60 20.46 23.45
C THR A 303 17.54 19.31 23.77
N VAL A 304 17.10 18.40 24.62
CA VAL A 304 17.80 17.16 24.97
C VAL A 304 17.82 16.24 23.76
N VAL A 305 19.00 15.75 23.39
CA VAL A 305 19.15 14.65 22.43
C VAL A 305 19.53 13.36 23.13
N SER A 306 19.43 12.21 22.45
CA SER A 306 19.77 10.93 23.06
C SER A 306 21.23 10.88 23.47
N GLY A 307 21.50 10.43 24.70
CA GLY A 307 22.84 10.38 25.30
C GLY A 307 23.30 11.69 25.96
N ASP A 308 22.48 12.74 25.99
CA ASP A 308 22.82 13.93 26.76
C ASP A 308 22.78 13.70 28.28
N SER A 309 23.75 14.28 28.97
CA SER A 309 23.77 14.45 30.41
C SER A 309 23.61 15.92 30.78
N CYS A 310 23.31 16.23 32.04
CA CYS A 310 23.33 17.62 32.50
C CYS A 310 24.69 18.30 32.27
N GLY A 311 25.80 17.56 32.31
CA GLY A 311 27.13 18.10 32.02
C GLY A 311 27.33 18.44 30.53
N SER A 312 26.87 17.57 29.64
CA SER A 312 26.91 17.85 28.19
C SER A 312 26.00 19.02 27.83
N LEU A 313 24.79 19.09 28.41
CA LEU A 313 23.83 20.17 28.19
C LEU A 313 24.33 21.51 28.73
N ALA A 314 24.91 21.55 29.94
CA ALA A 314 25.52 22.75 30.49
C ALA A 314 26.65 23.28 29.58
N SER A 315 27.49 22.37 29.08
CA SER A 315 28.57 22.70 28.15
C SER A 315 28.02 23.23 26.82
N LYS A 316 26.99 22.58 26.25
CA LYS A 316 26.29 23.04 25.03
C LYS A 316 25.61 24.42 25.22
N CYS A 317 25.06 24.68 26.41
CA CYS A 317 24.48 25.96 26.79
C CYS A 317 25.52 27.07 27.00
N GLY A 318 26.81 26.72 27.11
CA GLY A 318 27.90 27.64 27.43
C GLY A 318 27.84 28.17 28.87
N VAL A 319 27.33 27.39 29.82
CA VAL A 319 27.15 27.77 31.23
C VAL A 319 27.84 26.79 32.17
N SER A 320 28.08 27.18 33.42
CA SER A 320 28.60 26.26 34.43
C SER A 320 27.55 25.21 34.82
N ALA A 321 27.98 24.03 35.28
CA ALA A 321 27.06 23.01 35.79
C ALA A 321 26.17 23.54 36.93
N THR A 322 26.73 24.40 37.80
CA THR A 322 26.01 25.04 38.91
C THR A 322 24.91 25.99 38.42
N ASP A 323 25.21 26.81 37.40
CA ASP A 323 24.21 27.71 36.81
C ASP A 323 23.11 26.90 36.10
N PHE A 324 23.49 25.83 35.40
CA PHE A 324 22.54 24.94 34.73
C PHE A 324 21.57 24.28 35.71
N THR A 325 22.05 23.76 36.85
CA THR A 325 21.20 23.21 37.92
C THR A 325 20.33 24.30 38.56
N THR A 326 20.83 25.54 38.65
CA THR A 326 20.05 26.68 39.18
C THR A 326 18.90 27.04 38.23
N PHE A 327 19.14 27.01 36.92
CA PHE A 327 18.10 27.27 35.91
C PHE A 327 17.07 26.14 35.81
N ASN A 328 17.45 24.92 36.20
CA ASN A 328 16.58 23.74 36.15
C ASN A 328 16.53 23.04 37.53
N PRO A 329 15.75 23.58 38.49
CA PRO A 329 15.82 23.19 39.90
C PRO A 329 15.21 21.81 40.23
N GLN A 330 14.71 21.09 39.24
CA GLN A 330 14.15 19.75 39.42
C GLN A 330 15.26 18.76 39.84
N SER A 331 15.18 18.25 41.06
CA SER A 331 16.22 17.43 41.66
C SER A 331 16.49 16.11 40.93
N ASN A 332 15.50 15.60 40.19
CA ASN A 332 15.60 14.38 39.39
C ASN A 332 15.90 14.62 37.90
N LEU A 333 15.99 15.88 37.45
CA LEU A 333 16.13 16.22 36.03
C LEU A 333 17.22 15.40 35.34
N CYS A 334 18.43 15.39 35.91
CA CYS A 334 19.59 14.75 35.31
C CYS A 334 19.49 13.22 35.23
N SER A 335 18.58 12.61 35.99
CA SER A 335 18.28 11.18 35.95
C SER A 335 17.05 10.83 35.08
N THR A 336 16.30 11.84 34.62
CA THR A 336 15.04 11.66 33.90
C THR A 336 14.98 12.49 32.60
N LEU A 337 16.14 12.88 32.06
CA LEU A 337 16.21 13.59 30.78
C LEU A 337 15.56 12.74 29.69
N ALA A 338 14.54 13.29 29.03
CA ALA A 338 13.88 12.65 27.89
C ALA A 338 14.31 13.34 26.59
N VAL A 339 14.56 12.57 25.54
CA VAL A 339 14.83 13.13 24.20
C VAL A 339 13.67 14.04 23.77
N GLY A 340 13.98 15.19 23.18
CA GLY A 340 13.00 16.21 22.81
C GLY A 340 12.59 17.13 23.97
N GLN A 341 12.94 16.80 25.23
CA GLN A 341 12.67 17.66 26.37
C GLN A 341 13.48 18.96 26.24
N ARG A 342 12.85 20.09 26.55
CA ARG A 342 13.56 21.37 26.65
C ARG A 342 13.97 21.65 28.07
N VAL A 343 15.18 22.17 28.22
CA VAL A 343 15.77 22.62 29.49
C VAL A 343 16.31 24.03 29.33
N CYS A 344 16.38 24.77 30.43
CA CYS A 344 16.80 26.16 30.44
C CYS A 344 18.33 26.30 30.44
N CYS A 345 18.86 27.08 29.51
CA CYS A 345 20.24 27.57 29.48
C CYS A 345 20.41 28.95 30.15
N SER A 346 19.34 29.58 30.64
CA SER A 346 19.37 30.86 31.35
C SER A 346 18.29 30.90 32.43
N SER A 347 18.33 31.91 33.31
CA SER A 347 17.25 32.16 34.26
C SER A 347 15.94 32.46 33.53
N GLY A 348 14.81 31.95 34.04
CA GLY A 348 13.48 32.14 33.48
C GLY A 348 12.60 30.92 33.67
N SER A 349 11.40 30.95 33.12
CA SER A 349 10.53 29.76 32.99
C SER A 349 10.69 29.14 31.61
N LEU A 350 10.41 27.83 31.48
CA LEU A 350 10.27 27.22 30.17
C LEU A 350 9.10 27.88 29.42
N PRO A 351 9.27 28.30 28.15
CA PRO A 351 8.17 28.82 27.35
C PRO A 351 7.08 27.76 27.15
N ASP A 352 5.81 28.14 27.28
CA ASP A 352 4.70 27.27 26.87
C ASP A 352 4.62 27.24 25.34
N ILE A 353 4.77 26.04 24.78
CA ILE A 353 4.71 25.79 23.33
C ILE A 353 3.59 24.83 22.96
N THR A 354 2.70 24.52 23.92
CA THR A 354 1.64 23.54 23.68
C THR A 354 0.78 23.99 22.49
N PRO A 355 0.63 23.15 21.46
CA PRO A 355 -0.18 23.49 20.31
C PRO A 355 -1.63 23.71 20.70
N LYS A 356 -2.27 24.69 20.06
CA LYS A 356 -3.69 24.98 20.25
C LYS A 356 -4.51 24.35 19.11
N PRO A 357 -5.77 23.96 19.37
CA PRO A 357 -6.67 23.52 18.32
C PRO A 357 -6.83 24.59 17.24
N ASN A 358 -7.08 24.16 16.01
CA ASN A 358 -7.40 25.05 14.91
C ASN A 358 -8.78 25.70 15.13
N SER A 359 -9.01 26.84 14.47
CA SER A 359 -10.26 27.60 14.60
C SER A 359 -11.51 26.87 14.08
N ASP A 360 -11.33 25.83 13.26
CA ASP A 360 -12.39 24.99 12.71
C ASP A 360 -12.78 23.82 13.64
N GLY A 361 -12.17 23.73 14.82
CA GLY A 361 -12.40 22.66 15.80
C GLY A 361 -11.50 21.44 15.62
N THR A 362 -10.67 21.39 14.57
CA THR A 362 -9.70 20.30 14.38
C THR A 362 -8.48 20.46 15.28
N CYS A 363 -7.81 19.34 15.58
CA CYS A 363 -6.57 19.36 16.35
C CYS A 363 -5.42 19.97 15.55
N ALA A 364 -4.45 20.59 16.23
CA ALA A 364 -3.12 20.78 15.66
C ALA A 364 -2.47 19.41 15.42
N THR A 365 -1.78 19.26 14.30
CA THR A 365 -1.30 17.96 13.82
C THR A 365 0.21 17.89 13.71
N TYR A 366 0.74 16.68 13.78
CA TYR A 366 2.12 16.35 13.52
C TYR A 366 2.20 15.09 12.66
N THR A 367 3.03 15.11 11.62
CA THR A 367 3.28 13.93 10.79
C THR A 367 4.59 13.29 11.22
N THR A 368 4.50 12.06 11.70
CA THR A 368 5.62 11.27 12.22
C THR A 368 6.71 11.03 11.17
N GLN A 369 7.96 11.11 11.60
CA GLN A 369 9.18 10.91 10.83
C GLN A 369 9.91 9.63 11.28
N SER A 370 10.90 9.20 10.49
CA SER A 370 11.72 8.05 10.87
C SER A 370 12.59 8.40 12.08
N GLY A 371 12.53 7.56 13.12
CA GLY A 371 13.19 7.80 14.41
C GLY A 371 12.29 8.39 15.49
N ASP A 372 11.06 8.78 15.14
CA ASP A 372 10.10 9.25 16.12
C ASP A 372 9.57 8.13 17.02
N TYR A 373 9.25 8.52 18.24
CA TYR A 373 8.45 7.77 19.20
C TYR A 373 7.67 8.78 20.06
N CYS A 374 6.53 8.37 20.61
CA CYS A 374 5.59 9.32 21.23
C CYS A 374 6.20 10.21 22.31
N ALA A 375 7.11 9.69 23.15
CA ALA A 375 7.69 10.50 24.22
C ALA A 375 8.55 11.65 23.68
N ALA A 376 9.30 11.44 22.59
CA ALA A 376 10.07 12.48 21.93
C ALA A 376 9.15 13.51 21.24
N ILE A 377 8.11 13.05 20.55
CA ILE A 377 7.10 13.93 19.95
C ILE A 377 6.42 14.78 21.03
N ALA A 378 5.96 14.15 22.10
CA ALA A 378 5.29 14.84 23.20
C ALA A 378 6.20 15.92 23.79
N ALA A 379 7.46 15.58 24.09
CA ALA A 379 8.42 16.51 24.66
C ALA A 379 8.70 17.72 23.74
N ASN A 380 8.80 17.49 22.43
CA ASN A 380 8.98 18.55 21.42
C ASN A 380 7.83 19.57 21.40
N PHE A 381 6.63 19.18 21.84
CA PHE A 381 5.45 20.05 21.93
C PHE A 381 5.09 20.45 23.38
N GLY A 382 5.93 20.14 24.36
CA GLY A 382 5.63 20.41 25.78
C GLY A 382 4.47 19.59 26.34
N LEU A 383 4.23 18.40 25.78
CA LEU A 383 3.18 17.45 26.14
C LEU A 383 3.75 16.23 26.87
N THR A 384 2.86 15.39 27.40
CA THR A 384 3.19 14.05 27.89
C THR A 384 2.77 12.98 26.88
N THR A 385 3.37 11.78 26.94
CA THR A 385 2.93 10.63 26.13
C THR A 385 1.44 10.34 26.32
N GLN A 386 0.91 10.50 27.54
CA GLN A 386 -0.51 10.33 27.82
C GLN A 386 -1.38 11.36 27.06
N ASN A 387 -0.90 12.60 26.88
CA ASN A 387 -1.61 13.57 26.05
C ASN A 387 -1.70 13.11 24.60
N ILE A 388 -0.61 12.54 24.05
CA ILE A 388 -0.63 11.99 22.68
C ILE A 388 -1.65 10.85 22.57
N GLU A 389 -1.66 9.92 23.52
CA GLU A 389 -2.66 8.84 23.55
C GLU A 389 -4.10 9.39 23.63
N ASP A 390 -4.35 10.36 24.51
CA ASP A 390 -5.69 10.91 24.72
C ASP A 390 -6.19 11.70 23.51
N PHE A 391 -5.33 12.48 22.85
CA PHE A 391 -5.69 13.27 21.67
C PHE A 391 -5.99 12.40 20.45
N ASN A 392 -5.49 11.16 20.40
CA ASN A 392 -5.54 10.32 19.19
C ASN A 392 -6.52 9.15 19.26
N LYS A 393 -7.33 9.02 20.31
CA LYS A 393 -8.33 7.94 20.46
C LYS A 393 -9.28 7.80 19.26
N ASN A 394 -9.58 8.90 18.59
CA ASN A 394 -10.47 8.95 17.43
C ASN A 394 -9.71 9.14 16.10
N THR A 395 -8.38 9.21 16.13
CA THR A 395 -7.57 9.36 14.92
C THR A 395 -7.62 8.05 14.13
N TRP A 396 -7.83 8.14 12.82
CA TRP A 396 -7.91 6.98 11.94
C TRP A 396 -6.67 6.09 12.09
N ASN A 397 -6.89 4.78 12.27
CA ASN A 397 -5.82 3.78 12.45
C ASN A 397 -4.84 4.08 13.61
N TRP A 398 -5.30 4.73 14.69
CA TRP A 398 -4.49 4.88 15.90
C TRP A 398 -4.34 3.54 16.62
N ASN A 399 -3.08 3.11 16.78
CA ASN A 399 -2.73 1.82 17.39
C ASN A 399 -1.95 1.96 18.70
N GLY A 400 -1.90 3.17 19.26
CA GLY A 400 -1.13 3.49 20.44
C GLY A 400 0.34 3.80 20.17
N CYS A 401 1.00 4.36 21.18
CA CYS A 401 2.35 4.89 21.09
C CYS A 401 3.45 3.84 20.89
N ASP A 402 3.20 2.60 21.29
CA ASP A 402 4.11 1.48 21.06
C ASP A 402 4.09 1.00 19.59
N LYS A 403 3.06 1.41 18.83
CA LYS A 403 2.81 1.02 17.44
C LYS A 403 2.80 2.22 16.49
N LEU A 404 3.57 3.25 16.81
CA LEU A 404 3.64 4.47 16.01
C LEU A 404 4.09 4.15 14.58
N GLN A 405 3.29 4.59 13.60
CA GLN A 405 3.52 4.39 12.17
C GLN A 405 4.35 5.55 11.59
N LEU A 406 5.07 5.32 10.49
CA LEU A 406 5.77 6.37 9.74
C LEU A 406 4.80 7.14 8.85
N ALA A 407 5.03 8.46 8.68
CA ALA A 407 4.18 9.35 7.90
C ALA A 407 2.71 9.34 8.34
N TYR A 408 2.48 9.05 9.62
CA TYR A 408 1.19 9.06 10.27
C TYR A 408 0.91 10.45 10.83
N THR A 409 -0.25 11.02 10.49
CA THR A 409 -0.66 12.33 10.99
C THR A 409 -1.47 12.14 12.27
N LEU A 410 -0.88 12.55 13.40
CA LEU A 410 -1.49 12.50 14.73
C LEU A 410 -1.83 13.89 15.26
N CYS A 411 -2.75 13.95 16.22
CA CYS A 411 -3.09 15.13 16.98
C CYS A 411 -2.07 15.42 18.08
N VAL A 412 -1.61 16.66 18.16
CA VAL A 412 -0.77 17.22 19.23
C VAL A 412 -1.50 18.31 20.03
N SER A 413 -2.82 18.40 19.88
CA SER A 413 -3.72 19.17 20.74
C SER A 413 -5.06 18.45 20.84
N THR A 414 -5.95 18.95 21.70
CA THR A 414 -7.38 18.59 21.64
C THR A 414 -8.01 19.01 20.31
N GLY A 415 -9.15 18.41 19.96
CA GLY A 415 -9.92 18.74 18.75
C GLY A 415 -10.22 17.49 17.92
N ASP A 416 -11.01 17.66 16.87
CA ASP A 416 -11.33 16.55 15.96
C ASP A 416 -10.12 16.20 15.09
N PRO A 417 -9.76 14.91 14.95
CA PRO A 417 -8.69 14.50 14.05
C PRO A 417 -8.98 14.91 12.61
N PRO A 418 -7.95 15.28 11.82
CA PRO A 418 -8.12 15.53 10.39
C PRO A 418 -8.55 14.25 9.65
N MET A 419 -8.99 14.40 8.39
CA MET A 419 -9.08 13.23 7.50
C MET A 419 -7.70 12.57 7.38
N PRO A 420 -7.62 11.23 7.35
CA PRO A 420 -6.34 10.57 7.15
C PRO A 420 -5.73 10.96 5.81
N ALA A 421 -4.40 10.98 5.76
CA ALA A 421 -3.68 11.30 4.54
C ALA A 421 -4.08 10.32 3.42
N PRO A 422 -4.33 10.81 2.19
CA PRO A 422 -4.60 9.96 1.05
C PRO A 422 -3.47 8.95 0.79
N ILE A 423 -3.85 7.74 0.39
CA ILE A 423 -2.94 6.75 -0.17
C ILE A 423 -3.20 6.71 -1.68
N THR A 424 -2.17 6.93 -2.49
CA THR A 424 -2.28 7.08 -3.95
C THR A 424 -3.12 5.99 -4.61
N ASP A 425 -2.97 4.73 -4.18
CA ASP A 425 -3.63 3.56 -4.80
C ASP A 425 -4.77 2.99 -3.94
N ALA A 426 -5.25 3.72 -2.92
CA ALA A 426 -6.41 3.28 -2.15
C ALA A 426 -7.67 3.25 -3.02
N GLN A 427 -8.33 2.09 -3.03
CA GLN A 427 -9.59 1.80 -3.72
C GLN A 427 -10.81 2.01 -2.81
N CYS A 428 -10.64 1.87 -1.49
CA CYS A 428 -11.73 1.97 -0.53
C CYS A 428 -11.34 2.71 0.76
N GLY A 429 -12.34 3.03 1.59
CA GLY A 429 -12.13 3.68 2.88
C GLY A 429 -11.84 5.19 2.78
N PRO A 430 -11.46 5.83 3.89
CA PRO A 430 -11.31 7.28 3.97
C PRO A 430 -10.02 7.82 3.33
N GLN A 431 -9.09 6.93 2.97
CA GLN A 431 -7.78 7.28 2.41
C GLN A 431 -7.76 7.30 0.88
N VAL A 432 -8.89 7.06 0.22
CA VAL A 432 -9.02 7.24 -1.24
C VAL A 432 -8.74 8.71 -1.60
N PRO A 433 -7.87 8.99 -2.60
CA PRO A 433 -7.57 10.36 -3.00
C PRO A 433 -8.81 11.18 -3.34
N GLY A 434 -8.88 12.40 -2.80
CA GLY A 434 -10.01 13.31 -2.98
C GLY A 434 -11.20 13.08 -2.04
N THR A 435 -11.13 12.09 -1.13
CA THR A 435 -12.19 11.88 -0.13
C THR A 435 -12.33 13.09 0.80
N THR A 436 -13.54 13.59 0.94
CA THR A 436 -13.87 14.70 1.83
C THR A 436 -14.46 14.18 3.14
N ARG A 437 -14.40 15.01 4.19
CA ARG A 437 -15.01 14.66 5.48
C ARG A 437 -16.52 14.47 5.29
N PRO A 438 -17.10 13.35 5.75
CA PRO A 438 -18.54 13.12 5.62
C PRO A 438 -19.35 14.13 6.43
N THR A 439 -20.46 14.57 5.88
CA THR A 439 -21.49 15.34 6.59
C THR A 439 -22.49 14.38 7.24
N GLY A 440 -23.07 14.75 8.38
CA GLY A 440 -24.13 13.96 9.01
C GLY A 440 -23.68 12.73 9.84
N GLY A 441 -22.39 12.59 10.13
CA GLY A 441 -21.89 11.59 11.10
C GLY A 441 -21.66 10.18 10.55
N ALA A 442 -21.60 10.00 9.23
CA ALA A 442 -21.22 8.73 8.63
C ALA A 442 -19.82 8.29 9.11
N ALA A 443 -19.64 6.98 9.35
CA ALA A 443 -18.36 6.46 9.80
C ALA A 443 -17.33 6.54 8.66
N LEU A 444 -16.08 6.86 9.00
CA LEU A 444 -14.99 6.93 8.03
C LEU A 444 -14.77 5.61 7.29
N ALA A 445 -15.06 4.48 7.95
CA ALA A 445 -14.93 3.13 7.38
C ALA A 445 -15.91 2.82 6.25
N ASP A 446 -17.04 3.53 6.19
CA ASP A 446 -18.09 3.32 5.19
C ASP A 446 -17.87 4.18 3.93
N LEU A 447 -16.82 5.02 3.91
CA LEU A 447 -16.49 5.85 2.76
C LEU A 447 -15.86 5.01 1.66
N ASN A 448 -16.24 5.27 0.41
CA ASN A 448 -15.72 4.60 -0.78
C ASN A 448 -15.75 3.05 -0.63
N PRO A 449 -16.94 2.42 -0.65
CA PRO A 449 -17.02 0.96 -0.54
C PRO A 449 -16.36 0.27 -1.73
N CYS A 450 -15.87 -0.95 -1.51
CA CYS A 450 -15.30 -1.76 -2.57
C CYS A 450 -16.34 -2.16 -3.62
N PRO A 451 -15.93 -2.31 -4.90
CA PRO A 451 -16.77 -2.95 -5.91
C PRO A 451 -17.29 -4.31 -5.43
N LEU A 452 -18.53 -4.63 -5.83
CA LEU A 452 -19.22 -5.88 -5.47
C LEU A 452 -19.36 -6.13 -3.95
N ASN A 453 -19.27 -5.08 -3.13
CA ASN A 453 -19.25 -5.21 -1.67
C ASN A 453 -18.16 -6.18 -1.17
N ALA A 454 -17.02 -6.22 -1.86
CA ALA A 454 -15.86 -6.96 -1.38
C ALA A 454 -15.32 -6.34 -0.08
N CYS A 455 -14.51 -7.10 0.64
CA CYS A 455 -13.95 -6.63 1.90
C CYS A 455 -12.96 -5.49 1.65
N CYS A 456 -13.09 -4.41 2.41
CA CYS A 456 -12.13 -3.32 2.42
C CYS A 456 -11.21 -3.47 3.62
N ASN A 457 -9.90 -3.55 3.41
CA ASN A 457 -8.96 -3.49 4.54
C ASN A 457 -8.68 -2.06 5.00
N ILE A 458 -8.11 -1.93 6.20
CA ILE A 458 -7.73 -0.66 6.82
C ILE A 458 -6.81 0.22 5.96
N TRP A 459 -6.16 -0.37 4.96
CA TRP A 459 -5.23 0.29 4.05
C TRP A 459 -5.89 0.78 2.77
N GLY A 460 -7.20 0.58 2.65
CA GLY A 460 -8.00 1.03 1.52
C GLY A 460 -7.88 0.12 0.30
N PHE A 461 -7.56 -1.16 0.47
CA PHE A 461 -7.55 -2.12 -0.64
C PHE A 461 -8.73 -3.10 -0.54
N CYS A 462 -9.25 -3.45 -1.71
CA CYS A 462 -10.38 -4.35 -1.87
C CYS A 462 -9.94 -5.78 -2.19
N GLY A 463 -10.56 -6.76 -1.55
CA GLY A 463 -10.32 -8.16 -1.86
C GLY A 463 -11.24 -9.13 -1.13
N THR A 464 -11.03 -10.42 -1.36
CA THR A 464 -11.90 -11.50 -0.87
C THR A 464 -11.16 -12.55 -0.01
N THR A 465 -9.88 -12.33 0.28
CA THR A 465 -9.04 -13.23 1.10
C THR A 465 -8.94 -12.76 2.55
N ASP A 466 -8.27 -13.52 3.41
CA ASP A 466 -8.09 -13.17 4.83
C ASP A 466 -7.30 -11.86 5.03
N ASP A 467 -6.48 -11.47 4.07
CA ASP A 467 -5.76 -10.18 4.03
C ASP A 467 -6.69 -8.97 3.87
N PHE A 468 -7.95 -9.21 3.51
CA PHE A 468 -8.95 -8.16 3.29
C PHE A 468 -10.17 -8.30 4.19
N CYS A 469 -10.55 -9.52 4.55
CA CYS A 469 -11.85 -9.82 5.15
C CYS A 469 -11.83 -10.07 6.67
N THR A 470 -10.65 -10.14 7.30
CA THR A 470 -10.54 -10.49 8.73
C THR A 470 -10.78 -9.28 9.62
N GLU A 471 -11.72 -9.33 10.57
CA GLU A 471 -12.04 -8.19 11.45
C GLU A 471 -11.06 -7.99 12.63
N ASP A 472 -10.24 -8.99 12.97
CA ASP A 472 -9.38 -8.95 14.16
C ASP A 472 -8.27 -7.90 14.05
N LYS A 473 -8.55 -6.70 14.56
CA LYS A 473 -7.59 -5.58 14.62
C LYS A 473 -6.37 -5.86 15.49
N THR A 474 -6.46 -6.82 16.42
CA THR A 474 -5.42 -7.05 17.43
C THR A 474 -4.26 -7.83 16.83
N ASN A 475 -4.60 -8.84 16.01
CA ASN A 475 -3.62 -9.77 15.45
C ASN A 475 -3.51 -9.69 13.93
N ASN A 476 -4.44 -9.00 13.24
CA ASN A 476 -4.36 -8.82 11.80
C ASN A 476 -3.93 -7.38 11.43
N PRO A 477 -2.72 -7.21 10.87
CA PRO A 477 -2.23 -5.90 10.42
C PRO A 477 -3.04 -5.32 9.25
N ASN A 478 -3.76 -6.15 8.53
CA ASN A 478 -4.59 -5.83 7.37
C ASN A 478 -6.08 -6.01 7.68
N TYR A 479 -6.48 -5.76 8.93
CA TYR A 479 -7.86 -5.97 9.33
C TYR A 479 -8.85 -5.22 8.44
N CYS A 480 -10.03 -5.81 8.32
CA CYS A 480 -11.13 -5.33 7.54
C CYS A 480 -11.86 -4.17 8.24
N ILE A 481 -12.18 -3.12 7.47
CA ILE A 481 -12.94 -1.96 7.93
C ILE A 481 -14.40 -1.96 7.46
N SER A 482 -14.72 -2.62 6.35
CA SER A 482 -16.08 -2.72 5.84
C SER A 482 -16.28 -3.97 4.98
N HIS A 483 -17.52 -4.48 4.96
CA HIS A 483 -17.92 -5.73 4.30
C HIS A 483 -17.08 -6.95 4.69
N CYS A 484 -16.85 -7.10 5.99
CA CYS A 484 -15.94 -8.09 6.52
C CYS A 484 -16.57 -9.49 6.64
N GLY A 485 -15.71 -10.49 6.81
CA GLY A 485 -16.10 -11.89 6.84
C GLY A 485 -16.17 -12.54 5.47
N ARG A 486 -16.21 -13.88 5.46
CA ARG A 486 -16.31 -14.71 4.25
C ARG A 486 -17.39 -15.79 4.38
N ASP A 487 -18.29 -15.62 5.33
CA ASP A 487 -19.34 -16.58 5.59
C ASP A 487 -20.31 -16.63 4.41
N PHE A 488 -20.60 -17.83 3.93
CA PHE A 488 -21.57 -18.01 2.85
C PHE A 488 -22.97 -17.66 3.33
N VAL A 489 -23.57 -16.62 2.73
CA VAL A 489 -24.98 -16.32 2.90
C VAL A 489 -25.79 -17.32 2.07
N LYS A 490 -26.36 -18.34 2.72
CA LYS A 490 -27.26 -19.29 2.06
C LYS A 490 -28.65 -18.69 1.93
N GLY A 491 -29.04 -18.35 0.70
CA GLY A 491 -30.42 -17.99 0.36
C GLY A 491 -31.37 -19.19 0.40
N SER A 492 -32.66 -18.91 0.33
CA SER A 492 -33.68 -19.94 0.10
C SER A 492 -33.51 -20.54 -1.31
N PRO A 493 -33.77 -21.86 -1.50
CA PRO A 493 -33.72 -22.46 -2.83
C PRO A 493 -34.77 -21.82 -3.76
N PRO A 494 -34.50 -21.75 -5.07
CA PRO A 494 -35.45 -21.20 -6.03
C PRO A 494 -36.69 -22.10 -6.15
N ALA A 495 -37.81 -21.53 -6.58
CA ALA A 495 -39.05 -22.28 -6.82
C ALA A 495 -38.89 -23.36 -7.90
N GLN A 496 -37.99 -23.14 -8.86
CA GLN A 496 -37.64 -24.06 -9.92
C GLN A 496 -36.14 -24.00 -10.19
N TYR A 497 -35.56 -25.14 -10.55
CA TYR A 497 -34.18 -25.22 -11.02
C TYR A 497 -34.17 -25.29 -12.55
N ILE A 498 -33.21 -24.62 -13.16
CA ILE A 498 -32.91 -24.78 -14.59
C ILE A 498 -31.62 -25.58 -14.77
N LYS A 499 -31.54 -26.32 -15.87
CA LYS A 499 -30.32 -27.02 -16.29
C LYS A 499 -29.97 -26.51 -17.69
N VAL A 500 -28.87 -25.76 -17.75
CA VAL A 500 -28.39 -25.07 -18.95
C VAL A 500 -27.28 -25.90 -19.60
N GLY A 501 -27.32 -26.04 -20.91
CA GLY A 501 -26.24 -26.65 -21.69
C GLY A 501 -25.82 -25.75 -22.84
N TYR A 502 -24.54 -25.39 -22.91
CA TYR A 502 -23.95 -24.74 -24.07
C TYR A 502 -23.59 -25.79 -25.13
N PHE A 503 -23.93 -25.51 -26.38
CA PHE A 503 -23.57 -26.32 -27.52
C PHE A 503 -22.69 -25.52 -28.47
N GLU A 504 -21.46 -26.00 -28.67
CA GLU A 504 -20.47 -25.41 -29.58
C GLU A 504 -20.90 -25.64 -31.04
N ALA A 505 -21.46 -24.60 -31.67
CA ALA A 505 -21.88 -24.64 -33.07
C ALA A 505 -20.71 -24.96 -34.02
N PHE A 506 -19.50 -24.52 -33.65
CA PHE A 506 -18.25 -24.75 -34.36
C PHE A 506 -17.63 -26.13 -34.13
N ASN A 507 -18.30 -27.07 -33.44
CA ASN A 507 -17.74 -28.41 -33.22
C ASN A 507 -17.41 -29.16 -34.52
N PHE A 508 -18.00 -28.77 -35.66
CA PHE A 508 -17.68 -29.33 -36.99
C PHE A 508 -16.30 -28.89 -37.52
N ASP A 509 -15.66 -27.89 -36.92
CA ASP A 509 -14.27 -27.56 -37.21
C ASP A 509 -13.31 -28.64 -36.69
N ARG A 510 -13.78 -29.51 -35.79
CA ARG A 510 -13.03 -30.67 -35.32
C ARG A 510 -12.93 -31.72 -36.45
N PRO A 511 -11.75 -32.35 -36.63
CA PRO A 511 -11.56 -33.36 -37.67
C PRO A 511 -12.40 -34.64 -37.47
N CYS A 512 -12.85 -34.91 -36.25
CA CYS A 512 -13.72 -36.03 -35.90
C CYS A 512 -14.48 -35.74 -34.59
N LEU A 513 -15.39 -36.65 -34.21
CA LEU A 513 -16.23 -36.52 -33.00
C LEU A 513 -17.09 -35.24 -32.99
N ASN A 514 -17.53 -34.81 -34.18
CA ASN A 514 -18.54 -33.77 -34.34
C ASN A 514 -19.96 -34.36 -34.24
N ALA A 515 -20.93 -33.50 -33.95
CA ALA A 515 -22.33 -33.85 -33.84
C ALA A 515 -23.24 -32.69 -34.24
N TYR A 516 -24.40 -33.01 -34.83
CA TYR A 516 -25.49 -32.05 -34.87
C TYR A 516 -26.12 -31.92 -33.48
N ILE A 517 -26.64 -30.74 -33.17
CA ILE A 517 -27.17 -30.39 -31.86
C ILE A 517 -28.39 -31.25 -31.49
N ASP A 518 -29.14 -31.72 -32.49
CA ASP A 518 -30.31 -32.58 -32.32
C ASP A 518 -29.97 -34.08 -32.23
N TRP A 519 -28.70 -34.46 -32.32
CA TRP A 519 -28.25 -35.82 -31.97
C TRP A 519 -28.24 -36.06 -30.46
N VAL A 520 -28.28 -34.98 -29.66
CA VAL A 520 -28.36 -35.03 -28.21
C VAL A 520 -29.82 -34.99 -27.77
N ASP A 521 -30.24 -35.98 -26.99
CA ASP A 521 -31.56 -35.98 -26.33
C ASP A 521 -31.55 -35.05 -25.10
N TRP A 522 -31.53 -33.73 -25.36
CA TRP A 522 -31.44 -32.71 -24.31
C TRP A 522 -32.53 -32.83 -23.25
N ALA A 523 -33.77 -32.99 -23.69
CA ALA A 523 -34.92 -33.12 -22.81
C ALA A 523 -34.86 -34.43 -22.00
N GLY A 524 -34.49 -35.55 -22.62
CA GLY A 524 -34.29 -36.83 -21.91
C GLY A 524 -33.12 -36.79 -20.92
N LEU A 525 -32.11 -35.96 -21.17
CA LEU A 525 -31.01 -35.66 -20.23
C LEU A 525 -31.38 -34.62 -19.16
N GLY A 526 -32.63 -34.13 -19.17
CA GLY A 526 -33.17 -33.20 -18.19
C GLY A 526 -32.69 -31.76 -18.34
N TYR A 527 -32.10 -31.38 -19.49
CA TYR A 527 -31.81 -29.98 -19.78
C TYR A 527 -33.12 -29.22 -19.96
N THR A 528 -33.17 -28.00 -19.44
CA THR A 528 -34.32 -27.11 -19.62
C THR A 528 -34.00 -26.00 -20.63
N HIS A 529 -32.73 -25.61 -20.76
CA HIS A 529 -32.25 -24.59 -21.67
C HIS A 529 -31.04 -25.11 -22.46
N VAL A 530 -31.01 -24.83 -23.75
CA VAL A 530 -29.89 -25.12 -24.65
C VAL A 530 -29.44 -23.81 -25.28
N HIS A 531 -28.17 -23.47 -25.05
CA HIS A 531 -27.52 -22.27 -25.54
C HIS A 531 -26.74 -22.60 -26.82
N TYR A 532 -27.06 -21.93 -27.91
CA TYR A 532 -26.31 -22.03 -29.17
C TYR A 532 -25.08 -21.12 -29.10
N ALA A 533 -23.90 -21.71 -29.01
CA ALA A 533 -22.62 -21.02 -28.84
C ALA A 533 -21.79 -21.08 -30.14
N PHE A 534 -21.62 -20.01 -30.90
CA PHE A 534 -22.13 -18.66 -30.68
C PHE A 534 -22.69 -18.07 -31.99
N ALA A 535 -23.59 -17.11 -31.87
CA ALA A 535 -23.89 -16.17 -32.94
C ALA A 535 -22.80 -15.08 -33.01
N SER A 536 -22.48 -14.66 -34.23
CA SER A 536 -21.59 -13.52 -34.48
C SER A 536 -22.39 -12.24 -34.71
N ILE A 537 -21.70 -11.10 -34.65
CA ILE A 537 -22.27 -9.76 -34.90
C ILE A 537 -21.53 -9.16 -36.09
N ASN A 538 -22.25 -8.71 -37.11
CA ASN A 538 -21.63 -7.98 -38.22
C ASN A 538 -21.20 -6.58 -37.74
N PRO A 539 -19.90 -6.22 -37.80
CA PRO A 539 -19.38 -4.97 -37.24
C PRO A 539 -19.92 -3.70 -37.90
N SER A 540 -20.41 -3.77 -39.15
CA SER A 540 -20.86 -2.57 -39.88
C SER A 540 -22.27 -2.11 -39.54
N ASP A 541 -23.14 -3.03 -39.11
CA ASP A 541 -24.57 -2.77 -38.93
C ASP A 541 -25.18 -3.46 -37.69
N PHE A 542 -24.33 -4.15 -36.93
CA PHE A 542 -24.68 -4.93 -35.74
C PHE A 542 -25.75 -6.00 -35.98
N ASN A 543 -25.90 -6.49 -37.22
CA ASN A 543 -26.83 -7.58 -37.50
C ASN A 543 -26.33 -8.91 -36.94
N VAL A 544 -27.27 -9.73 -36.48
CA VAL A 544 -26.99 -11.09 -36.01
C VAL A 544 -26.60 -11.97 -37.18
N ASN A 545 -25.47 -12.67 -37.06
CA ASN A 545 -24.94 -13.54 -38.10
C ASN A 545 -24.65 -14.95 -37.58
N VAL A 546 -25.38 -15.92 -38.12
CA VAL A 546 -25.24 -17.37 -37.86
C VAL A 546 -24.76 -18.14 -39.10
N SER A 547 -24.37 -17.44 -40.16
CA SER A 547 -24.05 -18.05 -41.47
C SER A 547 -22.86 -19.00 -41.46
N ALA A 548 -21.92 -18.81 -40.52
CA ALA A 548 -20.77 -19.71 -40.37
C ALA A 548 -21.18 -21.17 -40.12
N TYR A 549 -22.30 -21.39 -39.43
CA TYR A 549 -22.83 -22.72 -39.09
C TYR A 549 -24.35 -22.77 -39.31
N SER A 550 -24.81 -22.32 -40.48
CA SER A 550 -26.25 -22.21 -40.79
C SER A 550 -27.01 -23.52 -40.63
N ASP A 551 -26.42 -24.64 -41.06
CA ASP A 551 -27.03 -25.96 -40.95
C ASP A 551 -27.24 -26.33 -39.46
N GLN A 552 -26.23 -26.06 -38.63
CA GLN A 552 -26.31 -26.28 -37.19
C GLN A 552 -27.44 -25.45 -36.55
N PHE A 553 -27.60 -24.21 -37.00
CA PHE A 553 -28.65 -23.32 -36.53
C PHE A 553 -30.06 -23.81 -36.93
N GLU A 554 -30.23 -24.41 -38.11
CA GLU A 554 -31.50 -25.04 -38.51
C GLU A 554 -31.87 -26.21 -37.58
N HIS A 555 -30.90 -27.08 -37.25
CA HIS A 555 -31.11 -28.17 -36.28
C HIS A 555 -31.44 -27.63 -34.88
N PHE A 556 -30.78 -26.56 -34.44
CA PHE A 556 -31.05 -25.92 -33.15
C PHE A 556 -32.49 -25.39 -33.05
N LYS A 557 -32.99 -24.73 -34.09
CA LYS A 557 -34.38 -24.23 -34.12
C LYS A 557 -35.40 -25.35 -34.01
N ALA A 558 -35.08 -26.55 -34.49
CA ALA A 558 -36.00 -27.69 -34.50
C ALA A 558 -36.13 -28.39 -33.13
N LEU A 559 -35.23 -28.11 -32.18
CA LEU A 559 -35.27 -28.72 -30.84
C LEU A 559 -36.64 -28.55 -30.15
N GLN A 560 -37.08 -29.60 -29.46
CA GLN A 560 -38.35 -29.64 -28.72
C GLN A 560 -38.10 -30.00 -27.26
N GLY A 561 -39.01 -29.61 -26.37
CA GLY A 561 -38.93 -29.94 -24.94
C GLY A 561 -37.88 -29.16 -24.14
N VAL A 562 -37.15 -28.24 -24.79
CA VAL A 562 -36.14 -27.36 -24.18
C VAL A 562 -36.30 -25.93 -24.69
N LYS A 563 -35.81 -24.96 -23.92
CA LYS A 563 -35.71 -23.55 -24.31
C LYS A 563 -34.49 -23.33 -25.20
N ARG A 564 -34.69 -22.73 -26.38
CA ARG A 564 -33.63 -22.46 -27.37
C ARG A 564 -33.12 -21.03 -27.18
N ILE A 565 -31.92 -20.89 -26.63
CA ILE A 565 -31.29 -19.60 -26.30
C ILE A 565 -30.13 -19.31 -27.27
N LEU A 566 -30.09 -18.12 -27.85
CA LEU A 566 -29.00 -17.70 -28.72
C LEU A 566 -27.92 -16.98 -27.91
N SER A 567 -26.68 -17.47 -27.90
CA SER A 567 -25.57 -16.83 -27.18
C SER A 567 -24.70 -15.99 -28.11
N PHE A 568 -24.28 -14.81 -27.63
CA PHE A 568 -23.32 -13.93 -28.30
C PHE A 568 -22.05 -13.80 -27.46
N GLY A 569 -20.88 -13.76 -28.11
CA GLY A 569 -19.60 -13.55 -27.43
C GLY A 569 -18.76 -14.82 -27.32
N GLY A 570 -18.38 -15.17 -26.10
CA GLY A 570 -17.33 -16.15 -25.76
C GLY A 570 -15.93 -15.55 -25.85
N TRP A 571 -14.95 -16.25 -25.26
CA TRP A 571 -13.53 -15.84 -25.19
C TRP A 571 -12.99 -15.30 -26.52
N SER A 572 -12.87 -16.12 -27.57
CA SER A 572 -12.27 -15.71 -28.86
C SER A 572 -12.95 -14.49 -29.47
N PHE A 573 -14.29 -14.44 -29.49
CA PHE A 573 -14.99 -13.29 -30.07
C PHE A 573 -14.71 -12.00 -29.28
N SER A 574 -14.62 -12.11 -27.94
CA SER A 574 -14.41 -10.99 -27.04
C SER A 574 -12.95 -10.53 -26.96
N THR A 575 -11.98 -11.41 -27.26
CA THR A 575 -10.55 -11.12 -27.05
C THR A 575 -9.69 -11.11 -28.32
N ASP A 576 -10.15 -11.67 -29.43
CA ASP A 576 -9.36 -11.70 -30.66
C ASP A 576 -9.22 -10.30 -31.27
N LEU A 577 -8.03 -10.00 -31.80
CA LEU A 577 -7.69 -8.72 -32.44
C LEU A 577 -8.69 -8.25 -33.50
N SER A 578 -9.34 -9.18 -34.20
CA SER A 578 -10.31 -8.87 -35.25
C SER A 578 -11.72 -8.56 -34.74
N THR A 579 -12.06 -8.92 -33.50
CA THR A 579 -13.44 -8.89 -33.00
C THR A 579 -13.62 -8.26 -31.62
N TYR A 580 -12.55 -8.03 -30.86
CA TYR A 580 -12.63 -7.52 -29.48
C TYR A 580 -13.46 -6.23 -29.32
N ASP A 581 -13.46 -5.39 -30.35
CA ASP A 581 -14.14 -4.09 -30.33
C ASP A 581 -15.62 -4.18 -30.75
N VAL A 582 -16.09 -5.32 -31.26
CA VAL A 582 -17.44 -5.44 -31.82
C VAL A 582 -18.51 -5.31 -30.74
N LEU A 583 -18.38 -6.02 -29.61
CA LEU A 583 -19.31 -5.86 -28.48
C LEU A 583 -19.17 -4.50 -27.82
N ARG A 584 -17.93 -3.98 -27.67
CA ARG A 584 -17.69 -2.62 -27.15
C ARG A 584 -18.45 -1.58 -27.97
N SER A 585 -18.31 -1.65 -29.29
CA SER A 585 -18.99 -0.77 -30.24
C SER A 585 -20.51 -0.98 -30.26
N ALA A 586 -21.00 -2.22 -30.27
CA ALA A 586 -22.43 -2.53 -30.34
C ALA A 586 -23.19 -2.07 -29.07
N LEU A 587 -22.54 -2.13 -27.90
CA LEU A 587 -23.11 -1.78 -26.60
C LEU A 587 -22.98 -0.28 -26.27
N ALA A 588 -22.22 0.49 -27.04
CA ALA A 588 -22.01 1.92 -26.84
C ALA A 588 -23.31 2.74 -27.01
N GLU A 589 -23.31 3.98 -26.51
CA GLU A 589 -24.49 4.87 -26.49
C GLU A 589 -25.18 5.03 -27.83
N ASP A 590 -24.39 5.29 -28.87
CA ASP A 590 -24.90 5.58 -30.20
C ASP A 590 -25.46 4.35 -30.92
N ASN A 591 -25.06 3.13 -30.49
CA ASN A 591 -25.30 1.88 -31.24
C ASN A 591 -26.24 0.90 -30.52
N ARG A 592 -26.35 0.97 -29.19
CA ARG A 592 -27.07 -0.04 -28.38
C ARG A 592 -28.54 -0.21 -28.75
N ILE A 593 -29.19 0.85 -29.24
CA ILE A 593 -30.58 0.82 -29.72
C ILE A 593 -30.67 -0.04 -30.99
N GLN A 594 -29.81 0.21 -31.98
CA GLN A 594 -29.77 -0.57 -33.22
C GLN A 594 -29.46 -2.05 -32.95
N PHE A 595 -28.45 -2.31 -32.10
CA PHE A 595 -28.10 -3.69 -31.77
C PHE A 595 -29.25 -4.42 -31.05
N ARG A 596 -29.92 -3.76 -30.10
CA ARG A 596 -31.11 -4.29 -29.40
C ARG A 596 -32.23 -4.62 -30.38
N ASP A 597 -32.51 -3.76 -31.35
CA ASP A 597 -33.54 -4.00 -32.39
C ASP A 597 -33.19 -5.21 -33.26
N ASN A 598 -31.92 -5.32 -33.68
CA ASN A 598 -31.45 -6.44 -34.50
C ASN A 598 -31.56 -7.76 -33.75
N VAL A 599 -31.17 -7.81 -32.47
CA VAL A 599 -31.28 -9.01 -31.63
C VAL A 599 -32.74 -9.41 -31.46
N ILE A 600 -33.62 -8.51 -31.02
CA ILE A 600 -35.03 -8.84 -30.78
C ILE A 600 -35.72 -9.27 -32.08
N SER A 601 -35.45 -8.58 -33.18
CA SER A 601 -35.97 -8.95 -34.51
C SER A 601 -35.55 -10.37 -34.90
N PHE A 602 -34.27 -10.73 -34.70
CA PHE A 602 -33.75 -12.06 -35.01
C PHE A 602 -34.40 -13.15 -34.12
N ILE A 603 -34.44 -12.92 -32.80
CA ILE A 603 -35.06 -13.84 -31.84
C ILE A 603 -36.54 -14.09 -32.17
N ASN A 604 -37.27 -13.06 -32.58
CA ASN A 604 -38.68 -13.18 -32.97
C ASN A 604 -38.86 -13.89 -34.31
N THR A 605 -38.08 -13.50 -35.32
CA THR A 605 -38.13 -14.08 -36.67
C THR A 605 -37.87 -15.57 -36.67
N HIS A 606 -36.96 -16.04 -35.80
CA HIS A 606 -36.61 -17.45 -35.69
C HIS A 606 -37.34 -18.20 -34.59
N GLY A 607 -38.28 -17.55 -33.90
CA GLY A 607 -39.10 -18.18 -32.86
C GLY A 607 -38.29 -18.75 -31.69
N LEU A 608 -37.16 -18.11 -31.34
CA LEU A 608 -36.27 -18.54 -30.26
C LEU A 608 -36.83 -18.16 -28.88
N ASP A 609 -36.38 -18.83 -27.83
CA ASP A 609 -36.92 -18.70 -26.48
C ASP A 609 -36.13 -17.72 -25.58
N GLY A 610 -35.06 -17.12 -26.10
CA GLY A 610 -34.29 -16.13 -25.37
C GLY A 610 -32.95 -15.82 -25.99
N VAL A 611 -32.21 -14.96 -25.31
CA VAL A 611 -30.88 -14.50 -25.69
C VAL A 611 -29.96 -14.51 -24.46
N ASP A 612 -28.70 -14.82 -24.71
CA ASP A 612 -27.63 -14.86 -23.73
C ASP A 612 -26.44 -14.04 -24.24
N PHE A 613 -25.82 -13.27 -23.36
CA PHE A 613 -24.64 -12.48 -23.70
C PHE A 613 -23.45 -12.91 -22.82
N ASP A 614 -22.43 -13.42 -23.49
CA ASP A 614 -21.20 -13.96 -22.91
C ASP A 614 -20.02 -13.04 -23.30
N TRP A 615 -20.02 -11.81 -22.77
CA TRP A 615 -18.94 -10.85 -23.04
C TRP A 615 -17.78 -11.03 -22.05
N GLU A 616 -16.60 -11.40 -22.57
CA GLU A 616 -15.39 -11.68 -21.79
C GLU A 616 -14.24 -10.67 -22.02
N TYR A 617 -14.00 -9.68 -21.16
CA TYR A 617 -14.88 -9.17 -20.11
C TYR A 617 -14.97 -7.64 -20.18
N PRO A 618 -16.13 -7.04 -19.87
CA PRO A 618 -16.29 -5.58 -19.78
C PRO A 618 -15.27 -4.98 -18.80
N GLY A 619 -14.51 -3.98 -19.25
CA GLY A 619 -13.54 -3.29 -18.40
C GLY A 619 -12.28 -4.10 -18.04
N ALA A 620 -12.03 -5.25 -18.66
CA ALA A 620 -10.82 -6.05 -18.39
C ALA A 620 -9.54 -5.27 -18.77
N PRO A 621 -8.60 -5.03 -17.84
CA PRO A 621 -7.44 -4.17 -18.10
C PRO A 621 -6.26 -4.90 -18.76
N ASP A 622 -6.24 -6.22 -18.70
CA ASP A 622 -5.02 -7.04 -18.77
C ASP A 622 -5.05 -8.15 -19.83
N ILE A 623 -6.03 -8.13 -20.75
CA ILE A 623 -6.10 -9.11 -21.84
C ILE A 623 -4.95 -8.88 -22.84
N PRO A 624 -4.03 -9.86 -23.03
CA PRO A 624 -2.88 -9.67 -23.89
C PRO A 624 -3.26 -9.44 -25.36
N GLY A 625 -2.63 -8.45 -25.98
CA GLY A 625 -2.76 -8.20 -27.43
C GLY A 625 -3.86 -7.21 -27.82
N ILE A 626 -4.78 -6.85 -26.94
CA ILE A 626 -5.83 -5.86 -27.21
C ILE A 626 -5.74 -4.66 -26.26
N PRO A 627 -6.31 -3.49 -26.63
CA PRO A 627 -6.41 -2.36 -25.70
C PRO A 627 -7.20 -2.71 -24.43
N PRO A 628 -6.85 -2.13 -23.27
CA PRO A 628 -7.64 -2.24 -22.04
C PRO A 628 -9.13 -1.95 -22.28
N GLY A 629 -9.98 -2.60 -21.50
CA GLY A 629 -11.42 -2.31 -21.46
C GLY A 629 -11.68 -0.87 -21.04
N GLN A 630 -12.85 -0.33 -21.43
CA GLN A 630 -13.24 1.03 -21.09
C GLN A 630 -13.93 1.06 -19.72
N GLN A 631 -13.78 2.17 -19.00
CA GLN A 631 -14.39 2.34 -17.67
C GLN A 631 -15.92 2.22 -17.69
N ASP A 632 -16.56 2.71 -18.76
CA ASP A 632 -18.01 2.68 -18.93
C ASP A 632 -18.53 1.36 -19.54
N ASP A 633 -17.68 0.37 -19.86
CA ASP A 633 -18.07 -0.90 -20.47
C ASP A 633 -19.19 -1.60 -19.69
N GLY A 634 -19.03 -1.72 -18.37
CA GLY A 634 -20.01 -2.35 -17.49
C GLY A 634 -21.37 -1.64 -17.46
N ILE A 635 -21.35 -0.31 -17.44
CA ILE A 635 -22.58 0.51 -17.48
C ILE A 635 -23.22 0.44 -18.85
N ASN A 636 -22.42 0.46 -19.92
CA ASN A 636 -22.93 0.33 -21.27
C ASN A 636 -23.61 -1.02 -21.49
N TYR A 637 -23.03 -2.08 -20.91
CA TYR A 637 -23.62 -3.39 -20.92
C TYR A 637 -24.95 -3.43 -20.15
N LEU A 638 -25.00 -2.91 -18.92
CA LEU A 638 -26.23 -2.81 -18.13
C LEU A 638 -27.34 -2.05 -18.88
N LEU A 639 -27.01 -0.90 -19.46
CA LEU A 639 -27.98 -0.09 -20.21
C LEU A 639 -28.51 -0.81 -21.43
N PHE A 640 -27.66 -1.54 -22.15
CA PHE A 640 -28.12 -2.39 -23.25
C PHE A 640 -29.03 -3.53 -22.75
N LEU A 641 -28.66 -4.24 -21.67
CA LEU A 641 -29.50 -5.29 -21.09
C LEU A 641 -30.86 -4.76 -20.66
N LEU A 642 -30.91 -3.54 -20.10
CA LEU A 642 -32.16 -2.87 -19.75
C LEU A 642 -33.04 -2.60 -20.98
N LEU A 643 -32.43 -2.16 -22.10
CA LEU A 643 -33.15 -1.96 -23.36
C LEU A 643 -33.68 -3.27 -23.95
N VAL A 644 -32.91 -4.35 -23.86
CA VAL A 644 -33.36 -5.68 -24.31
C VAL A 644 -34.51 -6.15 -23.41
N TRP A 645 -34.35 -6.09 -22.09
CA TRP A 645 -35.38 -6.52 -21.14
C TRP A 645 -36.70 -5.76 -21.29
N ALA A 646 -36.66 -4.46 -21.61
CA ALA A 646 -37.85 -3.64 -21.78
C ALA A 646 -38.69 -4.02 -23.02
N GLU A 647 -38.05 -4.50 -24.08
CA GLU A 647 -38.68 -4.79 -25.37
C GLU A 647 -38.79 -6.28 -25.68
N LEU A 648 -38.05 -7.14 -24.98
CA LEU A 648 -38.07 -8.58 -25.18
C LEU A 648 -39.41 -9.16 -24.65
N PRO A 649 -40.15 -9.94 -25.44
CA PRO A 649 -41.38 -10.58 -25.00
C PRO A 649 -41.21 -11.36 -23.69
N THR A 650 -42.17 -11.23 -22.78
CA THR A 650 -42.06 -11.71 -21.38
C THR A 650 -41.88 -13.22 -21.24
N GLU A 651 -42.25 -13.99 -22.25
CA GLU A 651 -42.10 -15.45 -22.33
C GLU A 651 -40.69 -15.90 -22.74
N LYS A 652 -39.86 -14.96 -23.20
CA LYS A 652 -38.47 -15.18 -23.59
C LYS A 652 -37.53 -14.76 -22.47
N SER A 653 -36.41 -15.46 -22.36
CA SER A 653 -35.41 -15.20 -21.34
C SER A 653 -34.28 -14.31 -21.85
N LEU A 654 -33.75 -13.48 -20.95
CA LEU A 654 -32.51 -12.73 -21.10
C LEU A 654 -31.53 -13.21 -20.03
N SER A 655 -30.35 -13.66 -20.45
CA SER A 655 -29.27 -14.06 -19.54
C SER A 655 -27.94 -13.44 -19.92
N ILE A 656 -26.99 -13.57 -19.00
CA ILE A 656 -25.58 -13.29 -19.25
C ILE A 656 -24.72 -14.43 -18.69
N ALA A 657 -23.56 -14.65 -19.30
CA ALA A 657 -22.47 -15.34 -18.63
C ALA A 657 -21.60 -14.34 -17.88
N ALA A 658 -21.14 -14.72 -16.68
CA ALA A 658 -20.34 -13.87 -15.82
C ALA A 658 -19.17 -14.65 -15.21
N PRO A 659 -17.98 -14.04 -15.04
CA PRO A 659 -16.84 -14.71 -14.44
C PRO A 659 -17.07 -14.98 -12.95
N ALA A 660 -16.52 -16.09 -12.44
CA ALA A 660 -16.48 -16.34 -10.99
C ALA A 660 -15.34 -15.60 -10.28
N SER A 661 -14.32 -15.17 -11.03
CA SER A 661 -13.20 -14.39 -10.49
C SER A 661 -13.63 -12.97 -10.14
N TYR A 662 -13.37 -12.53 -8.91
CA TYR A 662 -13.56 -11.14 -8.47
C TYR A 662 -12.88 -10.15 -9.42
N TRP A 663 -11.70 -10.53 -9.94
CA TRP A 663 -10.88 -9.69 -10.81
C TRP A 663 -11.59 -9.26 -12.09
N TYR A 664 -12.35 -10.16 -12.72
CA TYR A 664 -13.11 -9.84 -13.93
C TYR A 664 -14.55 -9.44 -13.61
N LEU A 665 -15.14 -9.97 -12.52
CA LEU A 665 -16.51 -9.67 -12.14
C LEU A 665 -16.69 -8.22 -11.69
N ARG A 666 -15.64 -7.56 -11.17
CA ARG A 666 -15.70 -6.15 -10.75
C ARG A 666 -16.22 -5.23 -11.86
N GLY A 667 -15.91 -5.51 -13.14
CA GLY A 667 -16.38 -4.73 -14.28
C GLY A 667 -17.89 -4.84 -14.54
N PHE A 668 -18.59 -5.74 -13.83
CA PHE A 668 -20.03 -5.95 -13.94
C PHE A 668 -20.75 -5.23 -12.78
N PRO A 669 -21.71 -4.33 -13.06
CA PRO A 669 -22.70 -3.87 -12.08
C PRO A 669 -23.64 -5.01 -11.66
N ALA A 670 -23.12 -6.06 -11.03
CA ALA A 670 -23.75 -7.37 -10.91
C ALA A 670 -25.12 -7.34 -10.21
N GLU A 671 -25.27 -6.52 -9.16
CA GLU A 671 -26.56 -6.33 -8.48
C GLU A 671 -27.62 -5.72 -9.40
N LEU A 672 -27.23 -4.70 -10.19
CA LEU A 672 -28.12 -4.04 -11.14
C LEU A 672 -28.45 -4.95 -12.32
N MET A 673 -27.46 -5.69 -12.82
CA MET A 673 -27.67 -6.67 -13.89
C MET A 673 -28.59 -7.80 -13.43
N GLY A 674 -28.41 -8.31 -12.21
CA GLY A 674 -29.27 -9.34 -11.60
C GLY A 674 -30.72 -8.90 -11.40
N ALA A 675 -31.00 -7.60 -11.36
CA ALA A 675 -32.36 -7.05 -11.34
C ALA A 675 -33.01 -6.99 -12.74
N VAL A 676 -32.22 -7.15 -13.81
CA VAL A 676 -32.66 -7.03 -15.21
C VAL A 676 -32.73 -8.38 -15.91
N VAL A 677 -31.74 -9.26 -15.70
CA VAL A 677 -31.68 -10.57 -16.36
C VAL A 677 -32.50 -11.62 -15.63
N ASP A 678 -32.98 -12.64 -16.34
CA ASP A 678 -33.75 -13.74 -15.74
C ASP A 678 -32.85 -14.73 -14.98
N TYR A 679 -31.60 -14.88 -15.41
CA TYR A 679 -30.55 -15.65 -14.72
C TYR A 679 -29.14 -15.25 -15.19
N ILE A 680 -28.14 -15.57 -14.36
CA ILE A 680 -26.71 -15.40 -14.65
C ILE A 680 -26.05 -16.78 -14.68
N VAL A 681 -25.29 -17.07 -15.73
CA VAL A 681 -24.45 -18.27 -15.82
C VAL A 681 -23.06 -17.93 -15.27
N TYR A 682 -22.80 -18.26 -14.01
CA TYR A 682 -21.48 -18.07 -13.44
C TYR A 682 -20.50 -19.14 -13.93
N MET A 683 -19.44 -18.68 -14.61
CA MET A 683 -18.34 -19.49 -15.12
C MET A 683 -17.43 -19.92 -13.98
N THR A 684 -17.90 -20.90 -13.21
CA THR A 684 -17.23 -21.50 -12.03
C THR A 684 -16.28 -22.63 -12.43
N TYR A 685 -15.62 -22.44 -13.57
CA TYR A 685 -14.62 -23.29 -14.19
C TYR A 685 -13.47 -22.40 -14.68
N ASP A 686 -12.38 -22.99 -15.16
CA ASP A 686 -11.16 -22.26 -15.57
C ASP A 686 -10.63 -21.31 -14.48
N LEU A 687 -10.85 -21.67 -13.21
CA LEU A 687 -10.30 -20.95 -12.07
C LEU A 687 -8.78 -21.09 -12.00
N HIS A 688 -8.27 -22.21 -12.53
CA HIS A 688 -6.86 -22.50 -12.67
C HIS A 688 -6.59 -23.24 -13.98
N GLY A 689 -5.44 -22.96 -14.61
CA GLY A 689 -5.05 -23.61 -15.86
C GLY A 689 -3.57 -23.49 -16.19
N GLN A 690 -3.19 -23.84 -17.42
CA GLN A 690 -1.79 -23.83 -17.87
C GLN A 690 -1.15 -22.44 -17.77
N TRP A 691 -1.96 -21.37 -17.83
CA TRP A 691 -1.52 -19.99 -17.66
C TRP A 691 -0.97 -19.69 -16.25
N ASP A 692 -1.28 -20.51 -15.24
CA ASP A 692 -0.77 -20.35 -13.86
C ASP A 692 0.58 -21.06 -13.63
N TYR A 693 1.15 -21.71 -14.66
CA TYR A 693 2.36 -22.51 -14.50
C TYR A 693 3.54 -21.68 -13.94
N GLY A 694 4.04 -22.08 -12.77
CA GLY A 694 5.13 -21.40 -12.05
C GLY A 694 4.69 -20.29 -11.08
N SER A 695 3.39 -20.00 -10.98
CA SER A 695 2.86 -19.05 -10.00
C SER A 695 2.90 -19.63 -8.59
N GLY A 696 3.61 -18.96 -7.67
CA GLY A 696 3.59 -19.31 -6.24
C GLY A 696 2.25 -19.02 -5.55
N TRP A 697 1.31 -18.36 -6.23
CA TRP A 697 0.01 -17.93 -5.71
C TRP A 697 -1.16 -18.80 -6.20
N ALA A 698 -0.93 -19.68 -7.17
CA ALA A 698 -1.93 -20.63 -7.61
C ALA A 698 -2.05 -21.76 -6.57
N ASN A 699 -3.07 -21.71 -5.72
CA ASN A 699 -3.34 -22.73 -4.71
C ASN A 699 -4.40 -23.72 -5.25
N PRO A 700 -4.02 -24.95 -5.66
CA PRO A 700 -4.84 -25.83 -6.50
C PRO A 700 -6.02 -26.52 -5.80
N VAL A 701 -6.52 -25.98 -4.69
CA VAL A 701 -7.52 -26.67 -3.84
C VAL A 701 -8.92 -26.73 -4.48
N ILE A 702 -9.18 -25.95 -5.52
CA ILE A 702 -10.38 -26.07 -6.36
C ILE A 702 -9.95 -26.19 -7.82
N GLN A 703 -9.62 -27.42 -8.21
CA GLN A 703 -9.26 -27.74 -9.59
C GLN A 703 -10.56 -27.96 -10.41
N PHE A 704 -11.12 -26.88 -10.95
CA PHE A 704 -11.98 -26.97 -12.12
C PHE A 704 -11.13 -26.61 -13.34
N CYS A 705 -10.34 -27.57 -13.81
CA CYS A 705 -9.83 -27.57 -15.17
C CYS A 705 -10.87 -28.29 -16.04
N PHE A 706 -11.22 -27.74 -17.19
CA PHE A 706 -11.98 -28.46 -18.21
C PHE A 706 -11.22 -29.70 -18.73
#